data_AF-A0A9E2LVZ5-F1
#
_entry.id   AF-A0A9E2LVZ5-F1
#
_cell.length_a   1.000
_cell.length_b   1.000
_cell.length_c   1.000
_cell.angle_alpha   90.00
_cell.angle_beta   90.00
_cell.angle_gamma   90.00
#
_symmetry.space_group_name_H-M   'P 1'
#
loop_
_entity.id
_entity.type
_entity.pdbx_description
1 polymer ?
#
loop_
_entity_poly.entity_id
_entity_poly.type
_entity_poly.pdbx_seq_one_letter_code
_entity_poly.pdbx_strand_id
1 'polypeptide(L)'
;MTVLLAFWACDDSIQTTATCGDGFVDPGEECDGSAGENTCASLGHYNVLGTLTCRADCLYDRTGCGGRCGDDVIQDNDGELCDGANLTATCQSLGYHGGALACAADCRGYDESGCEAVGSCGDAVVQAAFEDCEGEDLGGATCQDQGFYRGTLACGDDCTFDTTGCAERCGDGVVQAGEGEACDGSNFDGATCETLGHYDGTLACDNACALVTTGCGGSCGDGVIQAGFTEQCDGDDLDQETCESLGHHQGTLACDGDCAFDVGGCERCGDGVIQETFGETCEGGNLGGANCMDLGLFFGSPSCTGLCELAAGNCGDLLQWGGTSTNLTVTAVAVDATGHVIVAGWTGGVIDGQPVFGSTDVFVTRFGPDGQRQWTGIWGGPDGELAWAVATDDAGNIYIAGRTESPLHGNTLNGFNDAFLMKIASDGARQWTAQWGSTSVDAGQAVAVNGAGTAIFVAGSTGADMDGQTHSSGYDDVFLSRFGADGSRLWTRLWGSGTYDLVSGAVLDAAGNVYLTGMTNGPLNGQVFLGICDAFLMSVDGTGTAMWTRLFGTSQCDGGSGVAIDPSGRLLVTGYVGASMDGEPYAGGNDIFVTALDATGTHLWTSQWGTAGNDSGNAVAVDPSGDITVTGTTDGALEGQSHAGQQDAFVTRLDALGDRLWTLQLGSVWSDRGRAVALDTAGHAYIAGTAEGALPGQPSTSFQDGFLWFIP
;
A
#
# COMPACT_ATOMS: atom_id res chain seq x y z
N MET A 1 -48.63 87.67 4.02
CA MET A 1 -47.88 88.95 4.15
C MET A 1 -47.33 89.35 2.66
N THR A 2 -47.58 90.56 1.91
CA THR A 2 -46.93 91.31 0.62
C THR A 2 -47.74 92.16 -0.60
N VAL A 3 -47.23 93.11 -1.56
CA VAL A 3 -47.91 94.16 -2.60
C VAL A 3 -47.15 94.81 -3.98
N LEU A 4 -47.74 95.56 -5.05
CA LEU A 4 -47.32 96.01 -6.55
C LEU A 4 -47.82 97.42 -7.37
N LEU A 5 -47.34 97.92 -8.66
CA LEU A 5 -47.97 98.75 -9.93
C LEU A 5 -47.40 100.11 -10.78
N ALA A 6 -47.85 100.60 -12.08
CA ALA A 6 -47.37 101.77 -13.11
C ALA A 6 -48.36 102.44 -14.31
N PHE A 7 -48.32 103.34 -15.46
CA PHE A 7 -47.57 104.28 -16.56
C PHE A 7 -48.42 105.52 -17.36
N TRP A 8 -48.38 106.36 -18.55
CA TRP A 8 -47.75 106.83 -19.97
C TRP A 8 -48.14 108.29 -20.76
N ALA A 9 -47.92 108.73 -22.13
CA ALA A 9 -48.00 110.18 -22.88
C ALA A 9 -48.29 110.55 -24.54
N CYS A 10 -48.23 111.85 -25.20
CA CYS A 10 -48.68 112.46 -26.65
C CYS A 10 -47.96 113.83 -27.37
N ASP A 11 -48.09 114.73 -28.51
CA ASP A 11 -48.81 115.32 -29.86
C ASP A 11 -48.00 116.48 -30.81
N ASP A 12 -48.17 117.37 -31.96
CA ASP A 12 -48.92 117.89 -33.32
C ASP A 12 -48.35 119.20 -34.29
N SER A 13 -48.69 119.61 -35.65
CA SER A 13 -48.30 120.93 -36.57
C SER A 13 -48.70 121.29 -38.20
N ILE A 14 -48.56 122.53 -38.95
CA ILE A 14 -48.77 122.99 -40.53
C ILE A 14 -48.36 124.47 -41.29
N GLN A 15 -48.57 124.88 -42.67
CA GLN A 15 -48.03 126.12 -43.59
C GLN A 15 -48.78 126.94 -44.90
N THR A 16 -48.19 127.71 -45.98
CA THR A 16 -48.70 128.95 -46.94
C THR A 16 -48.57 129.24 -48.60
N THR A 17 -48.37 130.48 -49.32
CA THR A 17 -48.56 130.94 -50.87
C THR A 17 -47.91 132.32 -51.65
N ALA A 18 -47.98 132.64 -53.07
CA ALA A 18 -47.13 132.99 -54.43
C ALA A 18 -46.33 134.28 -55.26
N THR A 19 -44.93 134.47 -55.54
CA THR A 19 -43.83 134.58 -56.70
C THR A 19 -42.30 134.85 -56.25
N CYS A 20 -41.27 134.03 -56.60
CA CYS A 20 -39.86 134.17 -56.10
C CYS A 20 -39.17 135.57 -56.07
N GLY A 21 -38.93 136.05 -54.86
CA GLY A 21 -38.27 137.30 -54.48
C GLY A 21 -39.24 138.46 -54.20
N ASP A 22 -40.55 138.21 -54.11
CA ASP A 22 -41.58 139.28 -54.05
C ASP A 22 -42.15 139.59 -52.66
N GLY A 23 -41.89 138.75 -51.65
CA GLY A 23 -42.24 138.97 -50.23
C GLY A 23 -43.13 137.90 -49.59
N PHE A 24 -43.52 136.85 -50.32
CA PHE A 24 -44.39 135.77 -49.86
C PHE A 24 -43.83 134.40 -50.31
N VAL A 25 -44.09 133.31 -49.56
CA VAL A 25 -43.59 131.94 -49.87
C VAL A 25 -44.71 131.06 -50.39
N ASP A 26 -44.45 130.27 -51.42
CA ASP A 26 -45.34 130.14 -52.57
C ASP A 26 -45.69 128.70 -52.98
N PRO A 27 -46.82 128.38 -53.65
CA PRO A 27 -47.20 127.02 -53.95
C PRO A 27 -46.31 126.41 -55.05
N GLY A 28 -45.19 125.83 -54.62
CA GLY A 28 -44.11 125.33 -55.47
C GLY A 28 -42.72 125.82 -55.03
N GLU A 29 -42.64 126.81 -54.14
CA GLU A 29 -41.40 127.35 -53.58
C GLU A 29 -41.26 126.93 -52.11
N GLU A 30 -40.03 126.76 -51.63
CA GLU A 30 -39.75 126.38 -50.24
C GLU A 30 -39.47 127.59 -49.34
N CYS A 31 -39.05 128.70 -49.96
CA CYS A 31 -38.59 129.94 -49.32
C CYS A 31 -38.74 131.10 -50.32
N ASP A 32 -38.66 132.35 -49.85
CA ASP A 32 -38.80 133.53 -50.72
C ASP A 32 -37.72 134.56 -50.41
N GLY A 33 -36.79 134.74 -51.36
CA GLY A 33 -35.65 135.67 -51.30
C GLY A 33 -34.65 135.49 -50.14
N SER A 34 -35.04 134.75 -49.11
CA SER A 34 -34.38 134.52 -47.83
C SER A 34 -34.96 133.25 -47.20
N ALA A 35 -34.25 132.64 -46.24
CA ALA A 35 -34.70 131.39 -45.61
C ALA A 35 -35.87 131.56 -44.61
N GLY A 36 -36.39 132.77 -44.42
CA GLY A 36 -37.43 133.07 -43.44
C GLY A 36 -36.98 132.77 -42.00
N GLU A 37 -37.87 132.18 -41.21
CA GLU A 37 -37.57 131.69 -39.85
C GLU A 37 -37.01 130.24 -39.84
N ASN A 38 -36.90 129.58 -41.00
CA ASN A 38 -36.39 128.22 -41.08
C ASN A 38 -34.87 128.16 -40.93
N THR A 39 -34.40 127.04 -40.40
CA THR A 39 -32.99 126.73 -40.13
C THR A 39 -32.72 125.29 -40.52
N CYS A 40 -31.45 124.90 -40.62
CA CYS A 40 -31.07 123.49 -40.82
C CYS A 40 -31.71 122.57 -39.76
N ALA A 41 -31.83 123.06 -38.52
CA ALA A 41 -32.50 122.37 -37.42
C ALA A 41 -34.00 122.17 -37.63
N SER A 42 -34.74 123.19 -38.10
CA SER A 42 -36.19 123.07 -38.35
C SER A 42 -36.54 122.21 -39.57
N LEU A 43 -35.55 121.95 -40.44
CA LEU A 43 -35.65 121.02 -41.56
C LEU A 43 -35.09 119.61 -41.25
N GLY A 44 -34.70 119.35 -39.99
CA GLY A 44 -34.28 118.01 -39.52
C GLY A 44 -32.86 117.59 -39.85
N HIS A 45 -31.97 118.51 -40.26
CA HIS A 45 -30.59 118.20 -40.62
C HIS A 45 -29.62 118.25 -39.42
N TYR A 46 -28.58 117.42 -39.44
CA TYR A 46 -27.66 117.25 -38.31
C TYR A 46 -26.80 118.47 -37.97
N ASN A 47 -26.32 119.24 -38.97
CA ASN A 47 -25.64 120.50 -38.69
C ASN A 47 -26.68 121.61 -38.41
N VAL A 48 -27.25 121.58 -37.21
CA VAL A 48 -28.25 122.52 -36.69
C VAL A 48 -27.78 123.99 -36.70
N LEU A 49 -26.46 124.24 -36.71
CA LEU A 49 -25.85 125.57 -36.82
C LEU A 49 -25.45 125.95 -38.26
N GLY A 50 -25.81 125.12 -39.23
CA GLY A 50 -25.58 125.37 -40.65
C GLY A 50 -26.31 126.61 -41.17
N THR A 51 -25.75 127.24 -42.19
CA THR A 51 -26.37 128.41 -42.83
C THR A 51 -27.31 127.95 -43.93
N LEU A 52 -28.61 127.86 -43.61
CA LEU A 52 -29.69 127.70 -44.58
C LEU A 52 -29.86 129.01 -45.36
N THR A 53 -29.94 128.95 -46.69
CA THR A 53 -30.22 130.14 -47.52
C THR A 53 -31.30 129.82 -48.55
N CYS A 54 -31.96 130.86 -49.08
CA CYS A 54 -32.86 130.71 -50.21
C CYS A 54 -32.13 131.04 -51.51
N ARG A 55 -32.30 130.20 -52.53
CA ARG A 55 -31.71 130.43 -53.85
C ARG A 55 -32.63 131.27 -54.74
N ALA A 56 -32.11 131.70 -55.89
CA ALA A 56 -32.87 132.46 -56.90
C ALA A 56 -33.89 131.61 -57.69
N ASP A 57 -33.97 130.29 -57.44
CA ASP A 57 -35.05 129.39 -57.84
C ASP A 57 -36.05 129.11 -56.69
N CYS A 58 -35.93 129.84 -55.57
CA CYS A 58 -36.77 129.76 -54.37
C CYS A 58 -36.97 128.36 -53.77
N LEU A 59 -35.93 127.54 -53.93
CA LEU A 59 -35.69 126.32 -53.15
C LEU A 59 -34.60 126.62 -52.10
N TYR A 60 -34.61 125.89 -50.98
CA TYR A 60 -33.55 126.04 -49.98
C TYR A 60 -32.21 125.54 -50.52
N ASP A 61 -31.14 126.33 -50.37
CA ASP A 61 -29.79 125.81 -50.38
C ASP A 61 -29.47 125.19 -49.01
N ARG A 62 -29.45 123.86 -48.99
CA ARG A 62 -29.17 123.04 -47.80
C ARG A 62 -27.72 122.56 -47.75
N THR A 63 -26.85 123.00 -48.65
CA THR A 63 -25.43 122.56 -48.66
C THR A 63 -24.69 122.92 -47.36
N GLY A 64 -25.11 123.96 -46.65
CA GLY A 64 -24.61 124.30 -45.32
C GLY A 64 -25.12 123.44 -44.16
N CYS A 65 -26.14 122.60 -44.38
CA CYS A 65 -26.89 121.91 -43.32
C CYS A 65 -26.40 120.48 -43.01
N GLY A 66 -25.54 119.87 -43.83
CA GLY A 66 -25.22 118.44 -43.72
C GLY A 66 -26.40 117.55 -44.12
N GLY A 67 -26.29 116.25 -43.86
CA GLY A 67 -27.35 115.28 -44.13
C GLY A 67 -28.38 115.18 -42.99
N ARG A 68 -29.25 114.17 -43.09
CA ARG A 68 -30.32 113.85 -42.15
C ARG A 68 -30.73 112.38 -42.28
N CYS A 69 -31.38 111.83 -41.25
CA CYS A 69 -32.11 110.57 -41.35
C CYS A 69 -33.27 110.68 -42.36
N GLY A 70 -33.38 109.70 -43.26
CA GLY A 70 -34.37 109.67 -44.33
C GLY A 70 -33.91 110.42 -45.59
N ASP A 71 -32.64 110.30 -45.97
CA ASP A 71 -32.13 110.69 -47.29
C ASP A 71 -31.43 109.56 -48.09
N ASP A 72 -31.64 108.30 -47.66
CA ASP A 72 -31.13 107.04 -48.24
C ASP A 72 -29.58 106.87 -48.15
N VAL A 73 -28.86 107.77 -47.48
CA VAL A 73 -27.38 107.74 -47.34
C VAL A 73 -26.97 107.73 -45.88
N ILE A 74 -26.42 106.61 -45.40
CA ILE A 74 -25.97 106.46 -44.00
C ILE A 74 -24.81 107.40 -43.68
N GLN A 75 -24.92 108.14 -42.58
CA GLN A 75 -23.99 109.18 -42.15
C GLN A 75 -23.27 108.80 -40.84
N ASP A 76 -22.38 107.80 -40.91
CA ASP A 76 -21.61 107.24 -39.78
C ASP A 76 -21.03 108.29 -38.81
N ASN A 77 -20.54 109.43 -39.34
CA ASN A 77 -19.88 110.48 -38.56
C ASN A 77 -20.84 111.24 -37.62
N ASP A 78 -22.13 111.31 -37.96
CA ASP A 78 -23.18 111.92 -37.15
C ASP A 78 -23.92 110.86 -36.27
N GLY A 79 -23.57 109.58 -36.47
CA GLY A 79 -23.92 108.46 -35.59
C GLY A 79 -25.13 107.64 -36.02
N GLU A 80 -25.41 107.57 -37.32
CA GLU A 80 -26.39 106.64 -37.89
C GLU A 80 -25.84 105.22 -38.00
N LEU A 81 -26.72 104.22 -37.96
CA LEU A 81 -26.43 102.81 -38.25
C LEU A 81 -27.14 102.30 -39.52
N CYS A 82 -28.13 103.05 -39.98
CA CYS A 82 -28.98 102.77 -41.13
C CYS A 82 -29.69 104.05 -41.59
N ASP A 83 -30.15 104.08 -42.84
CA ASP A 83 -31.11 105.08 -43.35
C ASP A 83 -32.12 104.36 -44.25
N GLY A 84 -33.42 104.48 -43.93
CA GLY A 84 -34.49 103.91 -44.74
C GLY A 84 -34.35 102.39 -44.93
N ALA A 85 -34.04 101.96 -46.15
CA ALA A 85 -33.79 100.56 -46.51
C ALA A 85 -32.30 100.17 -46.53
N ASN A 86 -31.41 101.11 -46.24
CA ASN A 86 -29.96 100.95 -46.23
C ASN A 86 -29.52 100.55 -44.80
N LEU A 87 -29.12 99.29 -44.60
CA LEU A 87 -28.80 98.71 -43.28
C LEU A 87 -27.34 98.24 -43.22
N THR A 88 -26.68 98.38 -42.07
CA THR A 88 -25.32 97.82 -41.86
C THR A 88 -25.30 96.45 -41.16
N ALA A 89 -26.45 95.85 -40.89
CA ALA A 89 -26.60 94.53 -40.25
C ALA A 89 -27.78 93.70 -40.81
N THR A 90 -27.86 92.41 -40.44
CA THR A 90 -29.00 91.50 -40.64
C THR A 90 -29.35 90.74 -39.35
N CYS A 91 -30.53 90.10 -39.31
CA CYS A 91 -30.94 89.23 -38.18
C CYS A 91 -29.89 88.17 -37.83
N GLN A 92 -29.26 87.54 -38.84
CA GLN A 92 -28.20 86.53 -38.63
C GLN A 92 -26.94 87.12 -37.99
N SER A 93 -26.54 88.34 -38.37
CA SER A 93 -25.39 89.02 -37.73
C SER A 93 -25.66 89.46 -36.29
N LEU A 94 -26.92 89.37 -35.83
CA LEU A 94 -27.37 89.67 -34.46
C LEU A 94 -27.70 88.39 -33.67
N GLY A 95 -27.47 87.20 -34.24
CA GLY A 95 -27.63 85.90 -33.55
C GLY A 95 -28.94 85.15 -33.82
N TYR A 96 -29.85 85.66 -34.67
CA TYR A 96 -31.10 84.99 -35.00
C TYR A 96 -30.97 84.10 -36.25
N HIS A 97 -31.67 82.96 -36.28
CA HIS A 97 -31.65 82.04 -37.44
C HIS A 97 -32.11 82.69 -38.76
N GLY A 98 -33.09 83.60 -38.70
CA GLY A 98 -33.74 84.15 -39.90
C GLY A 98 -34.49 85.45 -39.66
N GLY A 99 -35.26 85.86 -40.68
CA GLY A 99 -36.14 87.03 -40.66
C GLY A 99 -35.63 88.26 -41.41
N ALA A 100 -36.34 89.37 -41.25
CA ALA A 100 -36.10 90.65 -41.93
C ALA A 100 -35.91 91.79 -40.92
N LEU A 101 -34.74 92.42 -40.96
CA LEU A 101 -34.38 93.57 -40.13
C LEU A 101 -34.86 94.88 -40.78
N ALA A 102 -35.20 95.89 -39.98
CA ALA A 102 -35.55 97.23 -40.46
C ALA A 102 -34.81 98.33 -39.69
N CYS A 103 -34.74 99.54 -40.27
CA CYS A 103 -34.14 100.71 -39.62
C CYS A 103 -35.10 101.37 -38.63
N ALA A 104 -34.62 101.80 -37.47
CA ALA A 104 -35.41 102.61 -36.54
C ALA A 104 -35.66 104.02 -37.10
N ALA A 105 -36.78 104.64 -36.71
CA ALA A 105 -37.21 105.94 -37.24
C ALA A 105 -36.34 107.15 -36.83
N ASP A 106 -35.28 106.93 -36.04
CA ASP A 106 -34.25 107.92 -35.68
C ASP A 106 -32.88 107.62 -36.31
N CYS A 107 -32.78 106.60 -37.16
CA CYS A 107 -31.58 106.09 -37.82
C CYS A 107 -30.45 105.59 -36.89
N ARG A 108 -30.70 105.46 -35.57
CA ARG A 108 -29.68 105.12 -34.55
C ARG A 108 -29.78 103.70 -33.99
N GLY A 109 -30.63 102.86 -34.56
CA GLY A 109 -30.82 101.47 -34.15
C GLY A 109 -31.64 100.66 -35.17
N TYR A 110 -31.88 99.40 -34.84
CA TYR A 110 -32.67 98.47 -35.66
C TYR A 110 -33.99 98.11 -35.01
N ASP A 111 -35.00 97.80 -35.82
CA ASP A 111 -36.19 97.09 -35.40
C ASP A 111 -36.00 95.59 -35.66
N GLU A 112 -35.76 94.85 -34.58
CA GLU A 112 -35.55 93.38 -34.57
C GLU A 112 -36.87 92.58 -34.59
N SER A 113 -38.04 93.23 -34.56
CA SER A 113 -39.34 92.53 -34.44
C SER A 113 -39.70 91.64 -35.64
N GLY A 114 -38.95 91.73 -36.74
CA GLY A 114 -39.03 90.85 -37.91
C GLY A 114 -38.05 89.66 -37.92
N CYS A 115 -37.26 89.44 -36.86
CA CYS A 115 -36.31 88.32 -36.75
C CYS A 115 -36.96 87.05 -36.15
N GLU A 116 -36.47 85.87 -36.56
CA GLU A 116 -37.02 84.56 -36.17
C GLU A 116 -36.29 83.97 -34.94
N ALA A 117 -37.04 83.61 -33.89
CA ALA A 117 -36.50 83.40 -32.53
C ALA A 117 -36.79 81.99 -31.93
N VAL A 118 -36.49 80.92 -32.66
CA VAL A 118 -36.52 79.52 -32.16
C VAL A 118 -35.34 78.74 -32.76
N GLY A 119 -34.60 78.01 -31.90
CA GLY A 119 -33.40 77.24 -32.26
C GLY A 119 -32.12 78.07 -32.12
N SER A 120 -31.44 77.98 -30.97
CA SER A 120 -30.20 78.70 -30.68
C SER A 120 -29.32 77.93 -29.70
N CYS A 121 -28.21 77.37 -30.19
CA CYS A 121 -27.15 76.77 -29.39
C CYS A 121 -26.70 77.72 -28.25
N GLY A 122 -26.56 77.19 -27.03
CA GLY A 122 -26.29 77.92 -25.80
C GLY A 122 -27.53 78.32 -24.99
N ASP A 123 -28.72 77.75 -25.25
CA ASP A 123 -29.93 77.92 -24.43
C ASP A 123 -30.10 76.89 -23.30
N ALA A 124 -29.24 75.85 -23.30
CA ALA A 124 -29.14 74.76 -22.33
C ALA A 124 -30.32 73.76 -22.33
N VAL A 125 -30.95 73.52 -23.49
CA VAL A 125 -31.94 72.45 -23.69
C VAL A 125 -31.70 71.73 -25.02
N VAL A 126 -31.10 70.53 -24.99
CA VAL A 126 -30.73 69.76 -26.21
C VAL A 126 -31.94 69.54 -27.15
N GLN A 127 -31.94 70.25 -28.28
CA GLN A 127 -32.96 70.22 -29.33
C GLN A 127 -32.53 69.29 -30.47
N ALA A 128 -32.63 67.98 -30.23
CA ALA A 128 -32.17 66.86 -31.10
C ALA A 128 -32.76 66.75 -32.54
N ALA A 129 -33.34 67.82 -33.08
CA ALA A 129 -33.63 68.02 -34.49
C ALA A 129 -32.66 69.02 -35.18
N PHE A 130 -31.85 69.74 -34.40
CA PHE A 130 -31.01 70.85 -34.84
C PHE A 130 -29.61 70.89 -34.20
N GLU A 131 -29.42 70.26 -33.03
CA GLU A 131 -28.13 70.16 -32.32
C GLU A 131 -27.98 68.78 -31.66
N ASP A 132 -26.74 68.34 -31.43
CA ASP A 132 -26.44 67.00 -30.88
C ASP A 132 -26.26 67.00 -29.35
N CYS A 133 -25.81 68.13 -28.77
CA CYS A 133 -25.51 68.29 -27.34
C CYS A 133 -25.54 69.77 -26.92
N GLU A 134 -25.56 70.05 -25.61
CA GLU A 134 -25.53 71.41 -25.04
C GLU A 134 -24.60 71.49 -23.81
N GLY A 135 -23.40 72.06 -23.99
CA GLY A 135 -22.43 72.25 -22.90
C GLY A 135 -21.96 70.95 -22.24
N GLU A 136 -22.40 70.69 -21.00
CA GLU A 136 -22.16 69.41 -20.31
C GLU A 136 -23.31 68.38 -20.50
N ASP A 137 -24.45 68.77 -21.09
CA ASP A 137 -25.53 67.83 -21.42
C ASP A 137 -25.32 67.18 -22.79
N LEU A 138 -24.73 65.98 -22.75
CA LEU A 138 -24.47 65.14 -23.93
C LEU A 138 -25.68 64.30 -24.37
N GLY A 139 -26.89 64.57 -23.84
CA GLY A 139 -28.09 63.77 -24.08
C GLY A 139 -28.02 62.32 -23.56
N GLY A 140 -26.95 61.99 -22.82
CA GLY A 140 -26.62 60.64 -22.37
C GLY A 140 -25.69 59.84 -23.30
N ALA A 141 -25.23 60.41 -24.41
CA ALA A 141 -24.31 59.72 -25.34
C ALA A 141 -22.88 59.58 -24.79
N THR A 142 -22.18 58.52 -25.18
CA THR A 142 -20.78 58.25 -24.78
C THR A 142 -19.84 58.05 -25.99
N CYS A 143 -18.53 57.97 -25.73
CA CYS A 143 -17.56 57.55 -26.74
C CYS A 143 -17.91 56.19 -27.38
N GLN A 144 -18.54 55.26 -26.65
CA GLN A 144 -18.96 53.97 -27.20
C GLN A 144 -20.08 54.11 -28.24
N ASP A 145 -21.03 55.02 -28.03
CA ASP A 145 -22.10 55.30 -29.01
C ASP A 145 -21.53 55.92 -30.30
N GLN A 146 -20.44 56.69 -30.18
CA GLN A 146 -19.67 57.23 -31.32
C GLN A 146 -18.64 56.23 -31.90
N GLY A 147 -18.60 54.99 -31.40
CA GLY A 147 -17.83 53.89 -31.99
C GLY A 147 -16.37 53.77 -31.54
N PHE A 148 -16.03 54.27 -30.36
CA PHE A 148 -14.71 54.21 -29.69
C PHE A 148 -14.79 53.38 -28.40
N TYR A 149 -13.76 52.61 -28.03
CA TYR A 149 -13.93 51.65 -26.92
C TYR A 149 -14.07 52.29 -25.52
N ARG A 150 -13.48 53.47 -25.31
CA ARG A 150 -13.61 54.28 -24.09
C ARG A 150 -13.20 55.74 -24.31
N GLY A 151 -13.37 56.57 -23.29
CA GLY A 151 -12.84 57.94 -23.23
C GLY A 151 -13.82 58.92 -22.59
N THR A 152 -13.60 60.22 -22.79
CA THR A 152 -14.52 61.28 -22.40
C THR A 152 -15.02 61.99 -23.66
N LEU A 153 -16.32 61.89 -23.92
CA LEU A 153 -16.98 62.66 -24.97
C LEU A 153 -17.25 64.08 -24.45
N ALA A 154 -17.21 65.09 -25.32
CA ALA A 154 -17.51 66.48 -24.97
C ALA A 154 -18.45 67.11 -26.02
N CYS A 155 -18.97 68.31 -25.72
CA CYS A 155 -19.70 69.13 -26.67
C CYS A 155 -18.83 70.30 -27.15
N GLY A 156 -18.84 70.58 -28.45
CA GLY A 156 -18.12 71.71 -29.04
C GLY A 156 -18.89 73.04 -28.95
N ASP A 157 -18.19 74.15 -29.20
CA ASP A 157 -18.78 75.51 -29.26
C ASP A 157 -19.80 75.70 -30.40
N ASP A 158 -20.00 74.68 -31.26
CA ASP A 158 -21.01 74.62 -32.32
C ASP A 158 -22.17 73.63 -32.03
N CYS A 159 -22.27 73.15 -30.79
CA CYS A 159 -23.25 72.17 -30.31
C CYS A 159 -23.21 70.80 -31.05
N THR A 160 -22.02 70.40 -31.54
CA THR A 160 -21.74 69.05 -32.05
C THR A 160 -20.81 68.25 -31.10
N PHE A 161 -20.80 66.91 -31.22
CA PHE A 161 -19.98 66.05 -30.36
C PHE A 161 -18.47 66.12 -30.67
N ASP A 162 -17.67 66.60 -29.72
CA ASP A 162 -16.21 66.50 -29.76
C ASP A 162 -15.76 65.11 -29.29
N THR A 163 -15.17 64.37 -30.22
CA THR A 163 -14.66 63.00 -30.04
C THR A 163 -13.14 62.95 -29.78
N THR A 164 -12.44 64.08 -29.69
CA THR A 164 -10.99 64.12 -29.47
C THR A 164 -10.56 63.62 -28.08
N GLY A 165 -11.50 63.52 -27.12
CA GLY A 165 -11.31 62.88 -25.82
C GLY A 165 -11.57 61.37 -25.79
N CYS A 166 -11.92 60.75 -26.92
CA CYS A 166 -12.12 59.31 -27.06
C CYS A 166 -10.82 58.56 -27.42
N ALA A 167 -10.61 57.36 -26.88
CA ALA A 167 -9.51 56.46 -27.24
C ALA A 167 -9.83 55.69 -28.53
N GLU A 168 -8.83 55.16 -29.25
CA GLU A 168 -8.99 54.66 -30.63
C GLU A 168 -9.76 53.32 -30.75
N ARG A 169 -9.38 52.38 -31.65
CA ARG A 169 -10.25 51.27 -32.06
C ARG A 169 -9.48 49.96 -32.22
N CYS A 170 -9.97 48.92 -31.54
CA CYS A 170 -9.66 47.49 -31.74
C CYS A 170 -9.46 47.17 -33.25
N GLY A 171 -8.27 46.70 -33.61
CA GLY A 171 -7.85 46.50 -35.01
C GLY A 171 -6.83 47.53 -35.53
N ASP A 172 -6.03 48.16 -34.67
CA ASP A 172 -4.89 49.03 -35.06
C ASP A 172 -3.56 48.25 -35.23
N GLY A 173 -3.49 47.03 -34.69
CA GLY A 173 -2.37 46.10 -34.81
C GLY A 173 -1.49 45.96 -33.54
N VAL A 174 -1.77 46.71 -32.47
CA VAL A 174 -0.94 46.74 -31.25
C VAL A 174 -1.78 46.45 -30.00
N VAL A 175 -1.58 45.29 -29.36
CA VAL A 175 -2.34 44.93 -28.15
C VAL A 175 -2.01 45.86 -26.98
N GLN A 176 -3.05 46.51 -26.46
CA GLN A 176 -3.03 47.51 -25.39
C GLN A 176 -3.41 46.86 -24.04
N ALA A 177 -2.69 45.80 -23.66
CA ALA A 177 -3.00 44.95 -22.50
C ALA A 177 -3.12 45.70 -21.15
N GLY A 178 -2.42 46.83 -20.99
CA GLY A 178 -2.55 47.70 -19.81
C GLY A 178 -3.89 48.43 -19.68
N GLU A 179 -4.72 48.41 -20.73
CA GLU A 179 -5.91 49.24 -20.88
C GLU A 179 -7.21 48.45 -21.10
N GLY A 180 -7.12 47.11 -21.14
CA GLY A 180 -8.25 46.17 -21.19
C GLY A 180 -8.29 45.26 -22.43
N GLU A 181 -7.39 45.43 -23.38
CA GLU A 181 -7.36 44.66 -24.64
C GLU A 181 -6.63 43.32 -24.47
N ALA A 182 -7.24 42.21 -24.90
CA ALA A 182 -6.64 40.87 -24.79
C ALA A 182 -5.99 40.37 -26.10
N CYS A 183 -6.33 40.98 -27.23
CA CYS A 183 -5.80 40.68 -28.55
C CYS A 183 -6.16 41.81 -29.54
N ASP A 184 -5.46 41.88 -30.66
CA ASP A 184 -5.83 42.70 -31.82
C ASP A 184 -5.78 41.81 -33.07
N GLY A 185 -6.95 41.50 -33.65
CA GLY A 185 -7.06 40.75 -34.91
C GLY A 185 -6.43 39.34 -34.88
N SER A 186 -5.16 39.23 -35.25
CA SER A 186 -4.36 37.98 -35.18
C SER A 186 -3.11 38.10 -34.29
N ASN A 187 -3.03 39.16 -33.48
CA ASN A 187 -2.01 39.41 -32.48
C ASN A 187 -2.62 39.13 -31.10
N PHE A 188 -2.25 38.00 -30.48
CA PHE A 188 -2.85 37.53 -29.22
C PHE A 188 -1.96 37.83 -27.99
N ASP A 189 -1.05 38.81 -28.09
CA ASP A 189 -0.02 39.14 -27.07
C ASP A 189 0.78 37.94 -26.54
N GLY A 190 1.03 36.96 -27.42
CA GLY A 190 1.72 35.72 -27.09
C GLY A 190 0.84 34.57 -26.58
N ALA A 191 -0.47 34.77 -26.42
CA ALA A 191 -1.39 33.69 -26.10
C ALA A 191 -1.57 32.72 -27.28
N THR A 192 -1.50 31.43 -26.97
CA THR A 192 -1.94 30.31 -27.81
C THR A 192 -3.01 29.50 -27.07
N CYS A 193 -3.67 28.56 -27.75
CA CYS A 193 -4.56 27.60 -27.08
C CYS A 193 -3.85 26.86 -25.94
N GLU A 194 -2.58 26.48 -26.13
CA GLU A 194 -1.73 25.81 -25.13
C GLU A 194 -1.56 26.68 -23.88
N THR A 195 -1.27 27.98 -24.04
CA THR A 195 -1.11 28.90 -22.89
C THR A 195 -2.41 29.19 -22.13
N LEU A 196 -3.56 28.81 -22.69
CA LEU A 196 -4.89 28.98 -22.11
C LEU A 196 -5.49 27.67 -21.57
N GLY A 197 -4.74 26.56 -21.62
CA GLY A 197 -5.17 25.25 -21.07
C GLY A 197 -5.82 24.30 -22.08
N HIS A 198 -5.69 24.55 -23.38
CA HIS A 198 -6.19 23.68 -24.46
C HIS A 198 -5.05 23.01 -25.24
N TYR A 199 -5.23 21.80 -25.77
CA TYR A 199 -4.12 21.03 -26.33
C TYR A 199 -3.57 21.54 -27.69
N ASP A 200 -4.44 22.05 -28.55
CA ASP A 200 -4.09 22.54 -29.90
C ASP A 200 -5.18 23.51 -30.38
N GLY A 201 -5.15 23.89 -31.66
CA GLY A 201 -6.21 24.57 -32.38
C GLY A 201 -5.89 26.02 -32.73
N THR A 202 -6.91 26.78 -33.11
CA THR A 202 -6.76 28.16 -33.58
C THR A 202 -7.51 29.11 -32.67
N LEU A 203 -6.75 29.84 -31.86
CA LEU A 203 -7.24 30.97 -31.07
C LEU A 203 -7.70 32.09 -32.03
N ALA A 204 -8.76 32.80 -31.66
CA ALA A 204 -9.28 33.93 -32.44
C ALA A 204 -9.49 35.15 -31.53
N CYS A 205 -9.56 36.33 -32.15
CA CYS A 205 -9.94 37.59 -31.50
C CYS A 205 -11.32 38.01 -32.00
N ASP A 206 -12.21 38.47 -31.11
CA ASP A 206 -13.52 39.01 -31.51
C ASP A 206 -13.53 40.53 -31.71
N ASN A 207 -14.68 41.07 -32.12
CA ASN A 207 -14.86 42.51 -32.36
C ASN A 207 -14.90 43.36 -31.07
N ALA A 208 -14.79 42.75 -29.89
CA ALA A 208 -14.59 43.42 -28.61
C ALA A 208 -13.13 43.27 -28.13
N CYS A 209 -12.24 42.75 -28.97
CA CYS A 209 -10.85 42.42 -28.69
C CYS A 209 -10.67 41.48 -27.47
N ALA A 210 -11.59 40.51 -27.35
CA ALA A 210 -11.51 39.39 -26.42
C ALA A 210 -11.03 38.11 -27.12
N LEU A 211 -10.30 37.27 -26.38
CA LEU A 211 -9.81 35.97 -26.85
C LEU A 211 -10.95 34.94 -26.91
N VAL A 212 -11.09 34.29 -28.06
CA VAL A 212 -12.13 33.29 -28.35
C VAL A 212 -11.50 31.90 -28.49
N THR A 213 -11.72 31.05 -27.50
CA THR A 213 -11.18 29.68 -27.43
C THR A 213 -12.01 28.63 -28.16
N THR A 214 -13.14 28.98 -28.79
CA THR A 214 -14.02 28.01 -29.49
C THR A 214 -13.38 27.38 -30.76
N GLY A 215 -12.19 27.82 -31.15
CA GLY A 215 -11.36 27.19 -32.18
C GLY A 215 -10.21 26.34 -31.62
N CYS A 216 -10.02 26.31 -30.30
CA CYS A 216 -9.08 25.44 -29.61
C CYS A 216 -9.63 24.01 -29.52
N GLY A 217 -8.73 23.02 -29.57
CA GLY A 217 -9.05 21.60 -29.54
C GLY A 217 -8.85 21.00 -28.16
N GLY A 218 -9.95 20.82 -27.43
CA GLY A 218 -10.00 20.07 -26.16
C GLY A 218 -9.27 20.72 -24.98
N SER A 219 -9.48 20.19 -23.79
CA SER A 219 -8.81 20.60 -22.55
C SER A 219 -9.07 19.60 -21.43
N CYS A 220 -8.05 19.32 -20.61
CA CYS A 220 -8.22 18.45 -19.44
C CYS A 220 -9.33 18.96 -18.51
N GLY A 221 -10.32 18.11 -18.21
CA GLY A 221 -11.46 18.44 -17.37
C GLY A 221 -12.68 18.95 -18.13
N ASP A 222 -12.78 18.71 -19.44
CA ASP A 222 -13.99 19.03 -20.24
C ASP A 222 -15.00 17.87 -20.33
N GLY A 223 -14.63 16.70 -19.83
CA GLY A 223 -15.46 15.50 -19.72
C GLY A 223 -15.41 14.57 -20.93
N VAL A 224 -14.36 14.65 -21.75
CA VAL A 224 -14.19 13.82 -22.96
C VAL A 224 -12.72 13.44 -23.16
N ILE A 225 -12.37 12.15 -23.07
CA ILE A 225 -10.98 11.70 -23.26
C ILE A 225 -10.51 11.86 -24.72
N GLN A 226 -9.54 12.74 -24.92
CA GLN A 226 -8.99 13.17 -26.21
C GLN A 226 -7.74 12.35 -26.58
N ALA A 227 -7.95 11.07 -26.90
CA ALA A 227 -6.90 10.10 -27.26
C ALA A 227 -5.96 10.50 -28.43
N GLY A 228 -6.18 11.63 -29.10
CA GLY A 228 -5.24 12.24 -30.05
C GLY A 228 -4.09 13.03 -29.40
N PHE A 229 -4.24 13.45 -28.15
CA PHE A 229 -3.30 14.31 -27.41
C PHE A 229 -2.64 13.64 -26.19
N THR A 230 -2.86 12.33 -26.01
CA THR A 230 -2.26 11.47 -24.96
C THR A 230 -2.85 11.59 -23.55
N GLU A 231 -4.04 12.19 -23.40
CA GLU A 231 -4.85 12.02 -22.19
C GLU A 231 -5.08 10.54 -21.89
N GLN A 232 -5.10 10.20 -20.60
CA GLN A 232 -5.41 8.86 -20.09
C GLN A 232 -6.81 8.79 -19.48
N CYS A 233 -7.33 9.94 -19.05
CA CYS A 233 -8.59 10.15 -18.36
C CYS A 233 -9.02 11.62 -18.52
N ASP A 234 -10.25 11.95 -18.15
CA ASP A 234 -10.73 13.33 -17.96
C ASP A 234 -11.66 13.36 -16.74
N GLY A 235 -11.20 13.97 -15.64
CA GLY A 235 -12.00 14.18 -14.43
C GLY A 235 -12.53 12.88 -13.81
N ASP A 236 -13.83 12.63 -13.95
CA ASP A 236 -14.51 11.41 -13.49
C ASP A 236 -14.50 10.28 -14.55
N ASP A 237 -14.13 10.55 -15.81
CA ASP A 237 -14.01 9.55 -16.87
C ASP A 237 -12.59 8.97 -16.91
N LEU A 238 -12.44 7.72 -16.48
CA LEU A 238 -11.16 7.03 -16.34
C LEU A 238 -10.92 6.00 -17.47
N ASP A 239 -11.58 6.13 -18.62
CA ASP A 239 -11.63 5.15 -19.74
C ASP A 239 -12.10 3.73 -19.33
N GLN A 240 -12.76 3.62 -18.17
CA GLN A 240 -13.07 2.37 -17.44
C GLN A 240 -11.84 1.65 -16.85
N GLU A 241 -10.65 2.26 -16.86
CA GLU A 241 -9.51 1.80 -16.09
C GLU A 241 -9.75 1.95 -14.58
N THR A 242 -8.98 1.20 -13.80
CA THR A 242 -9.10 1.03 -12.36
C THR A 242 -7.72 0.81 -11.75
N CYS A 243 -7.61 0.89 -10.42
CA CYS A 243 -6.38 0.46 -9.74
C CYS A 243 -5.99 -0.98 -10.12
N GLU A 244 -6.97 -1.90 -10.19
CA GLU A 244 -6.76 -3.30 -10.58
C GLU A 244 -6.16 -3.44 -12.00
N SER A 245 -6.75 -2.78 -13.00
CA SER A 245 -6.32 -2.90 -14.39
C SER A 245 -4.97 -2.22 -14.69
N LEU A 246 -4.62 -1.19 -13.91
CA LEU A 246 -3.28 -0.57 -13.91
C LEU A 246 -2.24 -1.33 -13.07
N GLY A 247 -2.59 -2.47 -12.46
CA GLY A 247 -1.67 -3.35 -11.73
C GLY A 247 -1.40 -2.96 -10.28
N HIS A 248 -2.30 -2.20 -9.66
CA HIS A 248 -2.40 -2.03 -8.20
C HIS A 248 -3.45 -3.02 -7.66
N HIS A 249 -3.65 -3.13 -6.33
CA HIS A 249 -4.62 -4.10 -5.79
C HIS A 249 -6.04 -3.55 -5.76
N GLN A 250 -6.28 -2.44 -5.06
CA GLN A 250 -7.60 -1.81 -4.85
C GLN A 250 -7.39 -0.28 -4.69
N GLY A 251 -8.37 0.43 -4.12
CA GLY A 251 -8.36 1.87 -3.91
C GLY A 251 -9.20 2.65 -4.91
N THR A 252 -9.03 3.97 -4.93
CA THR A 252 -9.72 4.89 -5.86
C THR A 252 -8.71 5.45 -6.84
N LEU A 253 -8.83 5.06 -8.11
CA LEU A 253 -8.12 5.72 -9.21
C LEU A 253 -8.75 7.10 -9.43
N ALA A 254 -7.93 8.11 -9.70
CA ALA A 254 -8.38 9.45 -10.06
C ALA A 254 -7.65 9.96 -11.31
N CYS A 255 -8.09 11.09 -11.85
CA CYS A 255 -7.40 11.82 -12.91
C CYS A 255 -6.70 13.04 -12.31
N ASP A 256 -5.44 13.29 -12.69
CA ASP A 256 -4.71 14.49 -12.27
C ASP A 256 -4.98 15.71 -13.18
N GLY A 257 -4.41 16.86 -12.81
CA GLY A 257 -4.59 18.11 -13.54
C GLY A 257 -3.85 18.21 -14.89
N ASP A 258 -3.04 17.21 -15.24
CA ASP A 258 -2.39 17.06 -16.55
C ASP A 258 -3.11 15.97 -17.40
N CYS A 259 -4.22 15.42 -16.89
CA CYS A 259 -5.02 14.31 -17.43
C CYS A 259 -4.25 12.99 -17.62
N ALA A 260 -3.37 12.70 -16.66
CA ALA A 260 -2.79 11.38 -16.42
C ALA A 260 -3.46 10.69 -15.22
N PHE A 261 -3.24 9.38 -15.11
CA PHE A 261 -3.81 8.57 -14.01
C PHE A 261 -3.14 8.87 -12.66
N ASP A 262 -3.87 9.51 -11.74
CA ASP A 262 -3.45 9.65 -10.34
C ASP A 262 -3.68 8.35 -9.58
N VAL A 263 -2.61 7.56 -9.50
CA VAL A 263 -2.56 6.33 -8.70
C VAL A 263 -2.25 6.58 -7.21
N GLY A 264 -2.24 7.83 -6.74
CA GLY A 264 -2.04 8.20 -5.34
C GLY A 264 -3.19 7.77 -4.42
N GLY A 265 -4.37 7.51 -4.97
CA GLY A 265 -5.50 6.87 -4.28
C GLY A 265 -5.57 5.35 -4.45
N CYS A 266 -4.64 4.72 -5.18
CA CYS A 266 -4.62 3.27 -5.43
C CYS A 266 -3.71 2.54 -4.43
N GLU A 267 -4.31 1.64 -3.66
CA GLU A 267 -3.66 0.85 -2.60
C GLU A 267 -2.66 -0.15 -3.19
N ARG A 268 -1.55 -0.36 -2.47
CA ARG A 268 -0.39 -1.12 -2.94
C ARG A 268 0.17 -2.02 -1.84
N CYS A 269 0.24 -3.30 -2.15
CA CYS A 269 1.11 -4.24 -1.44
C CYS A 269 2.56 -3.70 -1.39
N GLY A 270 3.03 -3.33 -0.20
CA GLY A 270 4.39 -2.82 0.04
C GLY A 270 4.51 -1.44 0.70
N ASP A 271 3.46 -0.90 1.33
CA ASP A 271 3.54 0.26 2.23
C ASP A 271 4.06 -0.09 3.65
N GLY A 272 3.78 -1.31 4.13
CA GLY A 272 4.33 -1.89 5.37
C GLY A 272 3.32 -2.15 6.50
N VAL A 273 2.04 -1.82 6.33
CA VAL A 273 0.93 -2.18 7.24
C VAL A 273 -0.04 -3.19 6.57
N ILE A 274 -0.03 -4.47 6.99
CA ILE A 274 -0.97 -5.49 6.48
C ILE A 274 -2.43 -5.06 6.67
N GLN A 275 -3.19 -5.05 5.57
CA GLN A 275 -4.56 -4.56 5.47
C GLN A 275 -5.59 -5.71 5.43
N GLU A 276 -5.75 -6.42 6.57
CA GLU A 276 -6.65 -7.57 6.74
C GLU A 276 -8.08 -7.34 6.18
N THR A 277 -8.62 -6.12 6.31
CA THR A 277 -9.98 -5.78 5.84
C THR A 277 -10.16 -5.79 4.33
N PHE A 278 -9.06 -5.77 3.57
CA PHE A 278 -9.04 -5.74 2.10
C PHE A 278 -8.52 -7.03 1.47
N GLY A 279 -8.08 -8.00 2.29
CA GLY A 279 -7.69 -9.35 1.87
C GLY A 279 -6.20 -9.69 1.97
N GLU A 280 -5.36 -8.74 2.38
CA GLU A 280 -3.93 -9.00 2.56
C GLU A 280 -3.66 -10.01 3.67
N THR A 281 -2.72 -10.92 3.43
CA THR A 281 -2.30 -11.97 4.38
C THR A 281 -0.88 -11.78 4.88
N CYS A 282 -0.09 -10.98 4.17
CA CYS A 282 1.28 -10.61 4.46
C CYS A 282 1.58 -9.33 3.67
N GLU A 283 2.74 -8.73 3.91
CA GLU A 283 3.22 -7.62 3.10
C GLU A 283 4.75 -7.49 3.11
N GLY A 284 5.38 -7.72 1.96
CA GLY A 284 6.83 -7.63 1.80
C GLY A 284 7.60 -8.58 2.75
N GLY A 285 8.13 -8.03 3.85
CA GLY A 285 8.79 -8.80 4.92
C GLY A 285 7.95 -8.96 6.21
N ASN A 286 6.78 -8.32 6.29
CA ASN A 286 5.82 -8.50 7.37
C ASN A 286 4.93 -9.70 7.04
N LEU A 287 4.96 -10.76 7.84
CA LEU A 287 4.21 -11.99 7.58
C LEU A 287 2.94 -12.10 8.44
N GLY A 288 2.55 -11.05 9.18
CA GLY A 288 1.36 -11.06 10.04
C GLY A 288 1.43 -12.00 11.26
N GLY A 289 2.59 -12.66 11.47
CA GLY A 289 2.74 -13.77 12.41
C GLY A 289 2.53 -15.16 11.78
N ALA A 290 2.22 -15.22 10.48
CA ALA A 290 2.12 -16.48 9.75
C ALA A 290 3.47 -17.19 9.65
N ASN A 291 3.41 -18.51 9.65
CA ASN A 291 4.52 -19.44 9.59
C ASN A 291 4.23 -20.51 8.53
N CYS A 292 5.07 -21.55 8.44
CA CYS A 292 4.90 -22.55 7.38
C CYS A 292 3.66 -23.44 7.58
N MET A 293 3.20 -23.65 8.82
CA MET A 293 2.05 -24.53 9.11
C MET A 293 0.74 -23.95 8.56
N ASP A 294 0.64 -22.63 8.40
CA ASP A 294 -0.48 -21.96 7.74
C ASP A 294 -0.57 -22.31 6.24
N LEU A 295 0.50 -22.84 5.66
CA LEU A 295 0.59 -23.39 4.30
C LEU A 295 0.68 -24.93 4.27
N GLY A 296 0.51 -25.60 5.42
CA GLY A 296 0.59 -27.06 5.56
C GLY A 296 2.01 -27.63 5.50
N LEU A 297 3.04 -26.81 5.78
CA LEU A 297 4.46 -27.20 5.75
C LEU A 297 5.12 -26.94 7.12
N PHE A 298 6.12 -27.71 7.55
CA PHE A 298 6.65 -27.51 8.92
C PHE A 298 7.81 -26.50 9.04
N PHE A 299 8.93 -26.70 8.33
CA PHE A 299 10.14 -25.88 8.51
C PHE A 299 10.21 -24.69 7.59
N GLY A 300 11.03 -23.70 7.96
CA GLY A 300 11.43 -22.59 7.07
C GLY A 300 10.74 -21.28 7.44
N SER A 301 10.45 -20.46 6.44
CA SER A 301 9.57 -19.28 6.60
C SER A 301 8.85 -19.00 5.29
N PRO A 302 7.55 -18.63 5.33
CA PRO A 302 6.83 -18.25 4.12
C PRO A 302 7.37 -16.93 3.57
N SER A 303 7.12 -16.68 2.29
CA SER A 303 7.44 -15.43 1.61
C SER A 303 6.17 -14.71 1.21
N CYS A 304 6.13 -13.39 1.36
CA CYS A 304 5.05 -12.63 0.76
C CYS A 304 5.24 -12.47 -0.75
N THR A 305 4.18 -12.67 -1.52
CA THR A 305 4.16 -12.40 -2.96
C THR A 305 4.03 -10.90 -3.24
N GLY A 306 4.23 -10.50 -4.50
CA GLY A 306 3.89 -9.14 -4.96
C GLY A 306 2.38 -8.84 -5.03
N LEU A 307 1.52 -9.75 -4.57
CA LEU A 307 0.08 -9.61 -4.47
C LEU A 307 -0.42 -9.66 -3.01
N CYS A 308 0.49 -9.63 -2.02
CA CYS A 308 0.19 -9.73 -0.59
C CYS A 308 -0.52 -11.02 -0.13
N GLU A 309 -0.43 -12.06 -0.98
CA GLU A 309 -0.70 -13.46 -0.66
C GLU A 309 0.56 -14.13 -0.07
N LEU A 310 0.38 -14.93 0.98
CA LEU A 310 1.40 -15.84 1.50
C LEU A 310 1.74 -16.94 0.49
N ALA A 311 3.03 -17.13 0.20
CA ALA A 311 3.54 -18.24 -0.59
C ALA A 311 4.62 -19.02 0.18
N ALA A 312 4.84 -20.27 -0.22
CA ALA A 312 5.74 -21.20 0.50
C ALA A 312 7.14 -20.63 0.74
N GLY A 313 7.72 -19.86 -0.19
CA GLY A 313 9.03 -19.22 0.03
C GLY A 313 10.15 -20.23 0.28
N ASN A 314 10.61 -20.33 1.53
CA ASN A 314 11.58 -21.33 1.98
C ASN A 314 10.96 -22.44 2.84
N CYS A 315 9.63 -22.57 2.87
CA CYS A 315 8.93 -23.60 3.63
C CYS A 315 9.12 -25.00 3.04
N GLY A 316 9.15 -26.01 3.90
CA GLY A 316 9.15 -27.42 3.51
C GLY A 316 9.15 -28.39 4.70
N ASP A 317 8.90 -29.67 4.42
CA ASP A 317 8.67 -30.69 5.47
C ASP A 317 9.92 -31.45 5.88
N LEU A 318 11.07 -31.15 5.26
CA LEU A 318 12.35 -31.77 5.55
C LEU A 318 13.36 -30.69 5.96
N LEU A 319 14.06 -30.94 7.06
CA LEU A 319 15.20 -30.15 7.50
C LEU A 319 16.39 -31.07 7.73
N GLN A 320 17.47 -30.85 6.99
CA GLN A 320 18.79 -31.44 7.22
C GLN A 320 19.74 -30.41 7.86
N TRP A 321 20.49 -30.81 8.87
CA TRP A 321 21.53 -29.97 9.49
C TRP A 321 22.62 -30.82 10.15
N GLY A 322 23.84 -30.28 10.28
CA GLY A 322 24.97 -30.97 10.92
C GLY A 322 25.87 -30.02 11.69
N GLY A 323 26.91 -30.59 12.30
CA GLY A 323 27.96 -29.85 12.99
C GLY A 323 29.05 -29.36 12.02
N THR A 324 29.84 -28.36 12.41
CA THR A 324 30.93 -27.87 11.55
C THR A 324 32.00 -28.94 11.34
N SER A 325 32.11 -29.47 10.11
CA SER A 325 33.15 -30.42 9.66
C SER A 325 33.24 -31.76 10.41
N THR A 326 32.18 -32.16 11.11
CA THR A 326 32.13 -33.38 11.94
C THR A 326 30.75 -34.02 11.87
N ASN A 327 30.69 -35.33 12.09
CA ASN A 327 29.45 -36.09 12.03
C ASN A 327 28.47 -35.66 13.15
N LEU A 328 27.21 -35.53 12.76
CA LEU A 328 26.04 -35.52 13.64
C LEU A 328 25.35 -36.88 13.53
N THR A 329 24.89 -37.45 14.65
CA THR A 329 24.06 -38.65 14.62
C THR A 329 22.84 -38.43 15.49
N VAL A 330 21.69 -38.27 14.83
CA VAL A 330 20.37 -38.25 15.47
C VAL A 330 19.96 -39.69 15.78
N THR A 331 19.40 -39.92 16.96
CA THR A 331 18.87 -41.23 17.37
C THR A 331 17.42 -41.18 17.83
N ALA A 332 16.98 -40.06 18.41
CA ALA A 332 15.69 -39.99 19.08
C ALA A 332 14.94 -38.68 18.83
N VAL A 333 13.61 -38.76 18.89
CA VAL A 333 12.70 -37.61 18.88
C VAL A 333 11.55 -37.84 19.84
N ALA A 334 11.08 -36.76 20.47
CA ALA A 334 9.85 -36.71 21.24
C ALA A 334 9.09 -35.41 20.88
N VAL A 335 7.77 -35.42 21.06
CA VAL A 335 6.93 -34.22 20.99
C VAL A 335 6.35 -33.99 22.38
N ASP A 336 6.34 -32.75 22.87
CA ASP A 336 5.65 -32.42 24.14
C ASP A 336 4.17 -32.09 23.92
N ALA A 337 3.39 -32.06 25.01
CA ALA A 337 1.94 -31.81 24.96
C ALA A 337 1.54 -30.41 24.45
N THR A 338 2.51 -29.57 24.06
CA THR A 338 2.31 -28.25 23.43
C THR A 338 2.83 -28.20 21.98
N GLY A 339 3.15 -29.36 21.38
CA GLY A 339 3.55 -29.49 19.97
C GLY A 339 5.01 -29.13 19.67
N HIS A 340 5.84 -28.91 20.69
CA HIS A 340 7.27 -28.69 20.47
C HIS A 340 7.97 -30.02 20.18
N VAL A 341 8.86 -30.03 19.20
CA VAL A 341 9.62 -31.22 18.78
C VAL A 341 11.02 -31.18 19.36
N ILE A 342 11.42 -32.23 20.05
CA ILE A 342 12.73 -32.35 20.71
C ILE A 342 13.51 -33.47 20.00
N VAL A 343 14.60 -33.11 19.33
CA VAL A 343 15.50 -34.06 18.65
C VAL A 343 16.78 -34.22 19.46
N ALA A 344 17.25 -35.46 19.61
CA ALA A 344 18.44 -35.80 20.39
C ALA A 344 19.34 -36.83 19.71
N GLY A 345 20.60 -36.84 20.14
CA GLY A 345 21.65 -37.75 19.67
C GLY A 345 23.03 -37.28 20.13
N TRP A 346 24.06 -37.51 19.32
CA TRP A 346 25.43 -37.06 19.61
C TRP A 346 26.14 -36.40 18.43
N THR A 347 27.18 -35.61 18.72
CA THR A 347 28.01 -34.92 17.72
C THR A 347 29.47 -34.84 18.13
N GLY A 348 30.37 -34.87 17.15
CA GLY A 348 31.81 -34.62 17.35
C GLY A 348 32.24 -33.15 17.19
N GLY A 349 31.32 -32.20 17.00
CA GLY A 349 31.66 -30.80 16.75
C GLY A 349 30.51 -29.81 16.86
N VAL A 350 30.82 -28.54 16.61
CA VAL A 350 29.96 -27.40 16.94
C VAL A 350 28.67 -27.38 16.10
N ILE A 351 27.53 -27.40 16.80
CA ILE A 351 26.20 -27.08 16.26
C ILE A 351 25.76 -25.73 16.88
N ASP A 352 25.20 -24.82 16.09
CA ASP A 352 24.63 -23.54 16.55
C ASP A 352 25.52 -22.73 17.52
N GLY A 353 26.84 -22.81 17.35
CA GLY A 353 27.84 -22.14 18.18
C GLY A 353 28.10 -22.77 19.55
N GLN A 354 27.46 -23.90 19.89
CA GLN A 354 27.65 -24.60 21.17
C GLN A 354 29.03 -25.27 21.25
N PRO A 355 29.71 -25.23 22.41
CA PRO A 355 31.01 -25.87 22.61
C PRO A 355 30.90 -27.40 22.64
N VAL A 356 32.00 -28.06 22.31
CA VAL A 356 32.19 -29.51 22.47
C VAL A 356 33.31 -29.76 23.48
N PHE A 357 33.14 -30.80 24.30
CA PHE A 357 33.93 -31.12 25.48
C PHE A 357 34.82 -32.35 25.28
N GLY A 358 34.29 -33.40 24.63
CA GLY A 358 34.99 -34.66 24.37
C GLY A 358 35.19 -34.97 22.88
N SER A 359 35.10 -36.25 22.55
CA SER A 359 35.21 -36.83 21.20
C SER A 359 33.85 -36.95 20.49
N THR A 360 32.80 -37.23 21.26
CA THR A 360 31.39 -37.06 20.90
C THR A 360 30.61 -36.65 22.14
N ASP A 361 29.79 -35.62 22.05
CA ASP A 361 28.93 -35.15 23.15
C ASP A 361 27.45 -35.35 22.82
N VAL A 362 26.58 -35.37 23.84
CA VAL A 362 25.13 -35.29 23.66
C VAL A 362 24.75 -33.94 23.07
N PHE A 363 23.93 -33.92 22.02
CA PHE A 363 23.19 -32.72 21.64
C PHE A 363 21.68 -32.91 21.85
N VAL A 364 20.98 -31.80 22.10
CA VAL A 364 19.52 -31.71 22.02
C VAL A 364 19.15 -30.42 21.30
N THR A 365 18.23 -30.51 20.33
CA THR A 365 17.65 -29.36 19.62
C THR A 365 16.14 -29.34 19.85
N ARG A 366 15.60 -28.21 20.30
CA ARG A 366 14.15 -27.98 20.47
C ARG A 366 13.62 -27.08 19.36
N PHE A 367 12.57 -27.54 18.70
CA PHE A 367 11.78 -26.79 17.73
C PHE A 367 10.43 -26.38 18.33
N GLY A 368 9.88 -25.27 17.88
CA GLY A 368 8.49 -24.89 18.17
C GLY A 368 7.47 -25.70 17.35
N PRO A 369 6.18 -25.58 17.68
CA PRO A 369 5.09 -26.12 16.86
C PRO A 369 4.95 -25.40 15.50
N ASP A 370 5.69 -24.31 15.30
CA ASP A 370 5.87 -23.50 14.09
C ASP A 370 7.11 -23.92 13.26
N GLY A 371 7.71 -25.07 13.59
CA GLY A 371 8.93 -25.59 12.98
C GLY A 371 10.20 -24.78 13.27
N GLN A 372 10.14 -23.69 14.04
CA GLN A 372 11.29 -22.82 14.26
C GLN A 372 12.22 -23.41 15.32
N ARG A 373 13.52 -23.43 15.04
CA ARG A 373 14.52 -23.87 16.03
C ARG A 373 14.61 -22.84 17.15
N GLN A 374 14.23 -23.24 18.36
CA GLN A 374 14.26 -22.37 19.54
C GLN A 374 15.63 -22.36 20.21
N TRP A 375 16.22 -23.54 20.39
CA TRP A 375 17.58 -23.69 20.94
C TRP A 375 18.20 -25.03 20.56
N THR A 376 19.54 -25.07 20.57
CA THR A 376 20.36 -26.28 20.61
C THR A 376 21.30 -26.18 21.80
N GLY A 377 21.46 -27.27 22.55
CA GLY A 377 22.43 -27.40 23.64
C GLY A 377 23.30 -28.64 23.44
N ILE A 378 24.54 -28.58 23.94
CA ILE A 378 25.51 -29.70 23.93
C ILE A 378 26.01 -29.96 25.35
N TRP A 379 26.14 -31.24 25.72
CA TRP A 379 26.60 -31.68 27.03
C TRP A 379 27.49 -32.92 26.92
N GLY A 380 28.69 -32.84 27.49
CA GLY A 380 29.65 -33.94 27.54
C GLY A 380 30.63 -33.82 28.69
N GLY A 381 31.50 -34.82 28.81
CA GLY A 381 32.68 -34.85 29.66
C GLY A 381 33.97 -34.80 28.82
N PRO A 382 35.09 -35.35 29.31
CA PRO A 382 36.35 -35.36 28.57
C PRO A 382 36.47 -36.42 27.46
N ASP A 383 35.62 -37.46 27.43
CA ASP A 383 35.78 -38.61 26.51
C ASP A 383 34.61 -38.78 25.52
N GLY A 384 33.60 -39.61 25.78
CA GLY A 384 32.55 -39.91 24.81
C GLY A 384 31.17 -40.16 25.42
N GLU A 385 30.19 -39.33 25.06
CA GLU A 385 28.79 -39.45 25.46
C GLU A 385 27.87 -39.67 24.26
N LEU A 386 27.05 -40.72 24.32
CA LEU A 386 26.07 -41.06 23.28
C LEU A 386 24.67 -41.04 23.89
N ALA A 387 23.77 -40.18 23.40
CA ALA A 387 22.34 -40.26 23.73
C ALA A 387 21.60 -41.19 22.77
N TRP A 388 20.76 -42.06 23.30
CA TRP A 388 19.96 -43.01 22.51
C TRP A 388 18.46 -42.76 22.54
N ALA A 389 17.93 -42.17 23.62
CA ALA A 389 16.51 -41.91 23.75
C ALA A 389 16.22 -40.56 24.44
N VAL A 390 15.10 -39.96 24.02
CA VAL A 390 14.52 -38.76 24.64
C VAL A 390 13.05 -39.00 24.98
N ALA A 391 12.60 -38.45 26.10
CA ALA A 391 11.18 -38.36 26.47
C ALA A 391 10.89 -37.02 27.16
N THR A 392 9.61 -36.63 27.23
CA THR A 392 9.14 -35.34 27.73
C THR A 392 8.07 -35.51 28.81
N ASP A 393 7.96 -34.54 29.74
CA ASP A 393 6.83 -34.44 30.68
C ASP A 393 5.88 -33.27 30.33
N ASP A 394 4.70 -33.21 30.94
CA ASP A 394 3.63 -32.23 30.66
C ASP A 394 4.07 -30.77 30.95
N ALA A 395 5.16 -30.58 31.69
CA ALA A 395 5.77 -29.29 31.95
C ALA A 395 6.90 -28.94 30.96
N GLY A 396 7.07 -29.73 29.89
CA GLY A 396 8.06 -29.53 28.84
C GLY A 396 9.49 -29.85 29.27
N ASN A 397 9.71 -30.54 30.40
CA ASN A 397 11.05 -31.00 30.73
C ASN A 397 11.44 -32.18 29.83
N ILE A 398 12.73 -32.24 29.51
CA ILE A 398 13.33 -33.20 28.60
C ILE A 398 14.21 -34.16 29.40
N TYR A 399 14.05 -35.45 29.13
CA TYR A 399 14.80 -36.53 29.76
C TYR A 399 15.59 -37.27 28.70
N ILE A 400 16.92 -37.27 28.83
CA ILE A 400 17.83 -37.96 27.90
C ILE A 400 18.46 -39.16 28.60
N ALA A 401 18.41 -40.33 27.97
CA ALA A 401 19.17 -41.51 28.37
C ALA A 401 20.22 -41.89 27.32
N GLY A 402 21.30 -42.50 27.79
CA GLY A 402 22.45 -42.84 26.95
C GLY A 402 23.56 -43.56 27.71
N ARG A 403 24.77 -43.53 27.13
CA ARG A 403 26.01 -43.95 27.82
C ARG A 403 27.05 -42.83 27.87
N THR A 404 27.94 -42.91 28.86
CA THR A 404 29.12 -42.05 29.02
C THR A 404 30.37 -42.89 29.23
N GLU A 405 31.45 -42.49 28.57
CA GLU A 405 32.80 -43.07 28.68
C GLU A 405 33.66 -42.31 29.71
N SER A 406 33.03 -41.38 30.46
CA SER A 406 33.72 -40.43 31.33
C SER A 406 32.95 -40.09 32.62
N PRO A 407 33.54 -39.31 33.56
CA PRO A 407 32.81 -38.74 34.69
C PRO A 407 31.91 -37.55 34.31
N LEU A 408 30.66 -37.81 33.91
CA LEU A 408 29.74 -36.82 33.39
C LEU A 408 29.17 -35.89 34.48
N HIS A 409 29.35 -34.57 34.28
CA HIS A 409 28.87 -33.50 35.18
C HIS A 409 29.28 -33.64 36.66
N GLY A 410 30.38 -34.33 36.96
CA GLY A 410 30.88 -34.52 38.33
C GLY A 410 30.33 -35.77 39.04
N ASN A 411 29.65 -36.67 38.32
CA ASN A 411 29.42 -38.04 38.77
C ASN A 411 30.74 -38.87 38.70
N THR A 412 30.66 -40.19 38.87
CA THR A 412 31.83 -41.10 38.87
C THR A 412 31.60 -42.25 37.90
N LEU A 413 32.58 -42.48 37.01
CA LEU A 413 32.60 -43.61 36.07
C LEU A 413 32.88 -44.94 36.79
N ASN A 414 32.11 -45.98 36.46
CA ASN A 414 32.30 -47.35 36.96
C ASN A 414 32.46 -48.30 35.76
N GLY A 415 33.40 -49.25 35.84
CA GLY A 415 33.71 -50.12 34.69
C GLY A 415 34.37 -49.36 33.54
N PHE A 416 33.86 -49.55 32.32
CA PHE A 416 34.33 -48.92 31.09
C PHE A 416 33.43 -47.75 30.66
N ASN A 417 32.12 -48.00 30.61
CA ASN A 417 31.11 -47.04 30.19
C ASN A 417 29.93 -47.15 31.17
N ASP A 418 29.41 -46.04 31.69
CA ASP A 418 28.21 -46.02 32.52
C ASP A 418 26.96 -45.65 31.70
N ALA A 419 25.78 -46.09 32.14
CA ALA A 419 24.51 -45.50 31.74
C ALA A 419 24.32 -44.11 32.37
N PHE A 420 23.61 -43.21 31.69
CA PHE A 420 23.20 -41.93 32.27
C PHE A 420 21.72 -41.60 32.05
N LEU A 421 21.22 -40.69 32.88
CA LEU A 421 19.93 -40.02 32.75
C LEU A 421 20.13 -38.53 33.06
N MET A 422 19.75 -37.66 32.13
CA MET A 422 19.85 -36.21 32.26
C MET A 422 18.48 -35.56 32.18
N LYS A 423 18.14 -34.69 33.15
CA LYS A 423 16.96 -33.83 33.08
C LYS A 423 17.36 -32.42 32.65
N ILE A 424 16.69 -31.89 31.64
CA ILE A 424 16.82 -30.55 31.09
C ILE A 424 15.45 -29.88 31.14
N ALA A 425 15.38 -28.60 31.50
CA ALA A 425 14.12 -27.84 31.46
C ALA A 425 13.80 -27.36 30.02
N SER A 426 12.57 -26.90 29.79
CA SER A 426 12.08 -26.47 28.46
C SER A 426 12.86 -25.28 27.86
N ASP A 427 13.55 -24.50 28.71
CA ASP A 427 14.46 -23.40 28.36
C ASP A 427 15.90 -23.85 28.03
N GLY A 428 16.18 -25.16 28.05
CA GLY A 428 17.51 -25.72 27.86
C GLY A 428 18.37 -25.79 29.13
N ALA A 429 17.87 -25.34 30.29
CA ALA A 429 18.64 -25.39 31.54
C ALA A 429 18.71 -26.83 32.09
N ARG A 430 19.89 -27.46 32.01
CA ARG A 430 20.16 -28.76 32.64
C ARG A 430 19.94 -28.71 34.16
N GLN A 431 18.97 -29.47 34.64
CA GLN A 431 18.57 -29.53 36.05
C GLN A 431 19.48 -30.48 36.85
N TRP A 432 19.64 -31.71 36.38
CA TRP A 432 20.47 -32.73 37.02
C TRP A 432 20.96 -33.80 36.03
N THR A 433 21.94 -34.60 36.45
CA THR A 433 22.43 -35.77 35.72
C THR A 433 22.75 -36.87 36.71
N ALA A 434 22.12 -38.03 36.56
CA ALA A 434 22.50 -39.26 37.23
C ALA A 434 23.32 -40.12 36.26
N GLN A 435 24.39 -40.73 36.76
CA GLN A 435 25.25 -41.67 36.05
C GLN A 435 25.44 -42.91 36.93
N TRP A 436 25.37 -44.11 36.35
CA TRP A 436 25.54 -45.37 37.06
C TRP A 436 25.85 -46.54 36.11
N GLY A 437 26.47 -47.57 36.66
CA GLY A 437 26.82 -48.79 35.95
C GLY A 437 27.27 -49.87 36.91
N SER A 438 27.94 -50.87 36.34
CA SER A 438 28.44 -52.06 37.00
C SER A 438 29.96 -51.98 37.17
N THR A 439 30.69 -53.04 36.84
CA THR A 439 32.15 -52.99 36.60
C THR A 439 32.49 -53.34 35.14
N SER A 440 31.52 -53.26 34.23
CA SER A 440 31.58 -53.75 32.85
C SER A 440 31.33 -52.61 31.85
N VAL A 441 30.65 -52.89 30.75
CA VAL A 441 29.98 -51.88 29.91
C VAL A 441 28.52 -51.79 30.36
N ASP A 442 28.03 -50.56 30.50
CA ASP A 442 26.66 -50.24 30.86
C ASP A 442 26.10 -49.16 29.93
N ALA A 443 24.81 -49.25 29.64
CA ALA A 443 24.16 -48.50 28.58
C ALA A 443 22.71 -48.18 28.95
N GLY A 444 22.23 -46.96 28.69
CA GLY A 444 20.82 -46.58 28.86
C GLY A 444 20.13 -46.36 27.51
N GLN A 445 19.69 -47.43 26.85
CA GLN A 445 19.14 -47.34 25.49
C GLN A 445 17.77 -46.63 25.39
N ALA A 446 16.89 -46.77 26.38
CA ALA A 446 15.53 -46.24 26.32
C ALA A 446 15.11 -45.52 27.61
N VAL A 447 14.30 -44.46 27.48
CA VAL A 447 13.71 -43.71 28.61
C VAL A 447 12.21 -43.55 28.42
N ALA A 448 11.46 -43.74 29.51
CA ALA A 448 10.03 -43.46 29.57
C ALA A 448 9.74 -42.64 30.83
N VAL A 449 8.89 -41.62 30.73
CA VAL A 449 8.47 -40.76 31.85
C VAL A 449 6.97 -40.55 31.82
N ASN A 450 6.34 -40.41 32.99
CA ASN A 450 4.93 -40.03 33.06
C ASN A 450 4.77 -38.50 32.95
N GLY A 451 3.63 -38.02 32.45
CA GLY A 451 3.37 -36.58 32.25
C GLY A 451 3.62 -35.68 33.47
N ALA A 452 3.49 -36.20 34.69
CA ALA A 452 3.81 -35.45 35.90
C ALA A 452 5.33 -35.34 36.23
N GLY A 453 6.23 -35.98 35.47
CA GLY A 453 7.67 -36.00 35.75
C GLY A 453 8.06 -36.71 37.06
N THR A 454 7.21 -37.59 37.57
CA THR A 454 7.29 -38.19 38.92
C THR A 454 7.70 -39.66 38.93
N ALA A 455 7.54 -40.35 37.81
CA ALA A 455 7.98 -41.71 37.59
C ALA A 455 8.74 -41.75 36.27
N ILE A 456 10.06 -41.81 36.37
CA ILE A 456 10.98 -41.86 35.23
C ILE A 456 11.63 -43.25 35.26
N PHE A 457 11.75 -43.88 34.11
CA PHE A 457 12.33 -45.21 33.95
C PHE A 457 13.35 -45.19 32.83
N VAL A 458 14.52 -45.78 33.07
CA VAL A 458 15.54 -46.03 32.04
C VAL A 458 15.70 -47.53 31.90
N ALA A 459 15.47 -48.02 30.70
CA ALA A 459 15.80 -49.38 30.32
C ALA A 459 17.14 -49.39 29.57
N GLY A 460 17.96 -50.40 29.83
CA GLY A 460 19.29 -50.47 29.27
C GLY A 460 19.90 -51.86 29.34
N SER A 461 21.19 -51.97 29.04
CA SER A 461 21.95 -53.22 29.11
C SER A 461 23.17 -53.10 30.01
N THR A 462 23.55 -54.21 30.65
CA THR A 462 24.67 -54.29 31.59
C THR A 462 25.38 -55.63 31.53
N GLY A 463 26.71 -55.62 31.45
CA GLY A 463 27.53 -56.84 31.41
C GLY A 463 28.05 -57.34 32.77
N ALA A 464 27.49 -56.89 33.91
CA ALA A 464 27.83 -57.40 35.25
C ALA A 464 26.76 -57.09 36.31
N ASP A 465 26.96 -57.58 37.55
CA ASP A 465 26.09 -57.31 38.69
C ASP A 465 25.93 -55.78 38.94
N MET A 466 24.69 -55.29 38.87
CA MET A 466 24.33 -53.87 39.10
C MET A 466 23.36 -53.74 40.27
N ASP A 467 23.60 -52.78 41.17
CA ASP A 467 22.70 -52.40 42.29
C ASP A 467 22.23 -53.57 43.19
N GLY A 468 23.05 -54.63 43.29
CA GLY A 468 22.72 -55.83 44.06
C GLY A 468 21.69 -56.75 43.39
N GLN A 469 21.42 -56.56 42.10
CA GLN A 469 20.91 -57.60 41.21
C GLN A 469 22.10 -58.42 40.66
N THR A 470 21.85 -59.68 40.30
CA THR A 470 22.88 -60.58 39.77
C THR A 470 22.71 -60.74 38.26
N HIS A 471 23.79 -60.58 37.51
CA HIS A 471 23.87 -60.78 36.07
C HIS A 471 23.89 -62.28 35.72
N SER A 472 23.21 -62.65 34.64
CA SER A 472 22.93 -64.04 34.23
C SER A 472 24.15 -64.80 33.71
N SER A 473 25.34 -64.19 33.78
CA SER A 473 26.64 -64.71 33.31
C SER A 473 26.75 -64.89 31.79
N GLY A 474 25.95 -64.13 31.04
CA GLY A 474 26.12 -63.91 29.60
C GLY A 474 27.16 -62.82 29.31
N TYR A 475 26.86 -62.00 28.29
CA TYR A 475 27.61 -60.82 27.89
C TYR A 475 26.93 -59.52 28.36
N ASP A 476 25.61 -59.43 28.18
CA ASP A 476 24.77 -58.28 28.50
C ASP A 476 23.37 -58.78 28.96
N ASP A 477 22.93 -58.37 30.14
CA ASP A 477 21.54 -58.51 30.61
C ASP A 477 20.76 -57.20 30.41
N VAL A 478 19.43 -57.27 30.22
CA VAL A 478 18.54 -56.12 30.25
C VAL A 478 18.35 -55.63 31.69
N PHE A 479 18.56 -54.34 31.94
CA PHE A 479 18.13 -53.68 33.16
C PHE A 479 16.92 -52.75 32.97
N LEU A 480 16.17 -52.56 34.05
CA LEU A 480 15.24 -51.44 34.23
C LEU A 480 15.56 -50.70 35.53
N SER A 481 15.86 -49.42 35.44
CA SER A 481 16.14 -48.51 36.56
C SER A 481 15.00 -47.49 36.71
N ARG A 482 14.43 -47.34 37.91
CA ARG A 482 13.39 -46.34 38.20
C ARG A 482 13.95 -45.18 39.02
N PHE A 483 13.56 -43.95 38.67
CA PHE A 483 14.00 -42.70 39.30
C PHE A 483 12.84 -41.86 39.85
N GLY A 484 13.15 -41.05 40.85
CA GLY A 484 12.32 -39.93 41.31
C GLY A 484 12.58 -38.64 40.51
N ALA A 485 11.67 -37.66 40.66
CA ALA A 485 11.75 -36.36 39.97
C ALA A 485 13.03 -35.54 40.28
N ASP A 486 13.68 -35.86 41.40
CA ASP A 486 14.95 -35.29 41.88
C ASP A 486 16.20 -35.96 41.31
N GLY A 487 16.05 -36.98 40.46
CA GLY A 487 17.14 -37.79 39.91
C GLY A 487 17.64 -38.89 40.84
N SER A 488 16.99 -39.14 41.98
CA SER A 488 17.34 -40.26 42.85
C SER A 488 16.94 -41.60 42.21
N ARG A 489 17.88 -42.55 42.08
CA ARG A 489 17.58 -43.93 41.66
C ARG A 489 16.91 -44.68 42.81
N LEU A 490 15.70 -45.19 42.57
CA LEU A 490 14.82 -45.78 43.58
C LEU A 490 14.94 -47.31 43.63
N TRP A 491 15.10 -47.94 42.45
CA TRP A 491 15.42 -49.36 42.33
C TRP A 491 15.93 -49.69 40.92
N THR A 492 16.58 -50.85 40.82
CA THR A 492 17.03 -51.47 39.57
C THR A 492 16.57 -52.94 39.54
N ARG A 493 16.31 -53.48 38.36
CA ARG A 493 15.98 -54.89 38.08
C ARG A 493 16.80 -55.36 36.88
N LEU A 494 17.31 -56.58 36.90
CA LEU A 494 17.98 -57.23 35.77
C LEU A 494 17.17 -58.46 35.32
N TRP A 495 17.15 -58.70 34.00
CA TRP A 495 16.67 -59.94 33.37
C TRP A 495 17.56 -60.25 32.17
N GLY A 496 17.92 -61.52 32.01
CA GLY A 496 18.63 -61.98 30.82
C GLY A 496 18.78 -63.49 30.79
N SER A 497 19.74 -63.96 30.01
CA SER A 497 19.97 -65.36 29.69
C SER A 497 21.46 -65.72 29.78
N GLY A 498 21.88 -66.84 29.17
CA GLY A 498 23.29 -67.24 29.16
C GLY A 498 24.15 -66.53 28.10
N THR A 499 23.62 -65.53 27.38
CA THR A 499 24.20 -64.99 26.13
C THR A 499 24.02 -63.47 26.01
N TYR A 500 23.14 -62.97 25.15
CA TYR A 500 22.93 -61.54 24.89
C TYR A 500 21.44 -61.21 25.04
N ASP A 501 21.14 -60.24 25.89
CA ASP A 501 19.80 -59.74 26.14
C ASP A 501 19.84 -58.21 26.07
N LEU A 502 19.38 -57.65 24.94
CA LEU A 502 19.46 -56.21 24.65
C LEU A 502 18.08 -55.60 24.58
N VAL A 503 17.89 -54.45 25.23
CA VAL A 503 16.68 -53.62 25.14
C VAL A 503 16.91 -52.44 24.20
N SER A 504 15.86 -52.04 23.49
CA SER A 504 15.87 -50.99 22.46
C SER A 504 14.78 -49.93 22.68
N GLY A 505 13.61 -50.33 23.19
CA GLY A 505 12.48 -49.44 23.42
C GLY A 505 11.77 -49.69 24.75
N ALA A 506 11.21 -48.63 25.32
CA ALA A 506 10.44 -48.65 26.56
C ALA A 506 9.29 -47.62 26.50
N VAL A 507 8.08 -48.01 26.90
CA VAL A 507 6.92 -47.10 27.06
C VAL A 507 6.19 -47.34 28.38
N LEU A 508 5.41 -46.34 28.80
CA LEU A 508 4.58 -46.36 30.02
C LEU A 508 3.09 -46.36 29.67
N ASP A 509 2.28 -47.07 30.46
CA ASP A 509 0.83 -46.84 30.49
C ASP A 509 0.42 -45.79 31.55
N ALA A 510 -0.84 -45.39 31.51
CA ALA A 510 -1.42 -44.44 32.46
C ALA A 510 -1.52 -44.96 33.92
N ALA A 511 -1.28 -46.25 34.17
CA ALA A 511 -1.19 -46.83 35.51
C ALA A 511 0.25 -46.86 36.05
N GLY A 512 1.26 -46.58 35.20
CA GLY A 512 2.67 -46.60 35.55
C GLY A 512 3.35 -47.96 35.38
N ASN A 513 2.76 -48.87 34.58
CA ASN A 513 3.44 -50.08 34.14
C ASN A 513 4.33 -49.77 32.92
N VAL A 514 5.49 -50.41 32.86
CA VAL A 514 6.47 -50.28 31.77
C VAL A 514 6.36 -51.47 30.82
N TYR A 515 6.42 -51.20 29.52
CA TYR A 515 6.51 -52.21 28.47
C TYR A 515 7.87 -52.06 27.77
N LEU A 516 8.66 -53.13 27.75
CA LEU A 516 10.02 -53.17 27.21
C LEU A 516 10.09 -54.08 25.97
N THR A 517 10.79 -53.61 24.93
CA THR A 517 11.09 -54.40 23.73
C THR A 517 12.59 -54.46 23.45
N GLY A 518 13.00 -55.51 22.75
CA GLY A 518 14.39 -55.78 22.41
C GLY A 518 14.58 -57.14 21.76
N MET A 519 15.76 -57.73 21.95
CA MET A 519 16.07 -59.09 21.52
C MET A 519 16.71 -59.92 22.65
N THR A 520 16.50 -61.24 22.62
CA THR A 520 17.19 -62.20 23.49
C THR A 520 17.76 -63.37 22.69
N ASN A 521 18.99 -63.76 23.01
CA ASN A 521 19.68 -64.94 22.47
C ASN A 521 19.49 -66.16 23.42
N GLY A 522 18.40 -66.19 24.20
CA GLY A 522 18.15 -67.25 25.18
C GLY A 522 16.74 -67.30 25.78
N PRO A 523 16.47 -68.23 26.71
CA PRO A 523 15.17 -68.38 27.35
C PRO A 523 14.91 -67.29 28.42
N LEU A 524 14.21 -66.21 28.05
CA LEU A 524 13.89 -65.09 28.93
C LEU A 524 12.62 -65.35 29.77
N ASN A 525 12.70 -65.19 31.10
CA ASN A 525 11.59 -65.38 32.05
C ASN A 525 10.79 -66.70 31.88
N GLY A 526 11.46 -67.76 31.43
CA GLY A 526 10.84 -69.08 31.19
C GLY A 526 10.03 -69.18 29.90
N GLN A 527 10.04 -68.15 29.05
CA GLN A 527 9.69 -68.31 27.63
C GLN A 527 10.81 -69.09 26.91
N VAL A 528 10.48 -69.71 25.78
CA VAL A 528 11.45 -70.43 24.93
C VAL A 528 11.63 -69.63 23.65
N PHE A 529 12.87 -69.22 23.38
CA PHE A 529 13.22 -68.55 22.13
C PHE A 529 13.35 -69.54 20.97
N LEU A 530 13.22 -69.04 19.74
CA LEU A 530 13.44 -69.77 18.50
C LEU A 530 14.78 -69.35 17.84
N GLY A 531 15.13 -70.05 16.75
CA GLY A 531 16.28 -69.68 15.91
C GLY A 531 17.62 -69.46 16.63
N ILE A 532 18.07 -68.21 16.59
CA ILE A 532 19.35 -67.67 17.07
C ILE A 532 19.09 -66.55 18.09
N CYS A 533 18.12 -65.68 17.83
CA CYS A 533 17.57 -64.73 18.78
C CYS A 533 16.12 -64.42 18.45
N ASP A 534 15.30 -64.13 19.46
CA ASP A 534 13.91 -63.71 19.30
C ASP A 534 13.72 -62.26 19.76
N ALA A 535 12.75 -61.56 19.17
CA ALA A 535 12.23 -60.32 19.72
C ALA A 535 11.45 -60.61 21.01
N PHE A 536 11.51 -59.70 21.99
CA PHE A 536 10.74 -59.82 23.22
C PHE A 536 9.78 -58.65 23.44
N LEU A 537 8.69 -58.91 24.16
CA LEU A 537 7.89 -57.89 24.84
C LEU A 537 7.72 -58.29 26.31
N MET A 538 8.17 -57.44 27.23
CA MET A 538 8.05 -57.65 28.67
C MET A 538 7.21 -56.54 29.30
N SER A 539 6.23 -56.91 30.13
CA SER A 539 5.44 -55.97 30.93
C SER A 539 5.86 -56.04 32.39
N VAL A 540 6.14 -54.89 33.00
CA VAL A 540 6.68 -54.73 34.35
C VAL A 540 5.84 -53.68 35.10
N ASP A 541 5.44 -53.97 36.35
CA ASP A 541 4.70 -53.00 37.15
C ASP A 541 5.60 -51.86 37.69
N GLY A 542 4.98 -50.79 38.20
CA GLY A 542 5.70 -49.65 38.79
C GLY A 542 6.54 -49.97 40.04
N THR A 543 6.48 -51.20 40.57
CA THR A 543 7.33 -51.71 41.66
C THR A 543 8.57 -52.46 41.16
N GLY A 544 8.66 -52.71 39.85
CA GLY A 544 9.70 -53.51 39.23
C GLY A 544 9.42 -55.01 39.30
N THR A 545 8.15 -55.42 39.32
CA THR A 545 7.75 -56.83 39.21
C THR A 545 7.37 -57.13 37.76
N ALA A 546 8.08 -58.04 37.10
CA ALA A 546 7.69 -58.52 35.77
C ALA A 546 6.35 -59.26 35.86
N MET A 547 5.32 -58.74 35.18
CA MET A 547 3.98 -59.31 35.16
C MET A 547 3.86 -60.42 34.12
N TRP A 548 4.45 -60.21 32.94
CA TRP A 548 4.54 -61.21 31.88
C TRP A 548 5.67 -60.91 30.89
N THR A 549 6.05 -61.92 30.11
CA THR A 549 6.96 -61.80 28.97
C THR A 549 6.38 -62.59 27.79
N ARG A 550 6.66 -62.14 26.57
CA ARG A 550 6.45 -62.87 25.32
C ARG A 550 7.75 -62.84 24.53
N LEU A 551 8.04 -63.94 23.85
CA LEU A 551 9.02 -63.99 22.78
C LEU A 551 8.28 -64.25 21.47
N PHE A 552 8.73 -63.64 20.40
CA PHE A 552 8.25 -63.86 19.05
C PHE A 552 9.42 -63.68 18.08
N GLY A 553 9.56 -64.64 17.17
CA GLY A 553 10.68 -64.75 16.27
C GLY A 553 10.46 -65.91 15.30
N THR A 554 11.51 -66.28 14.58
CA THR A 554 11.42 -67.20 13.45
C THR A 554 12.42 -68.37 13.60
N SER A 555 13.19 -68.68 12.56
CA SER A 555 14.30 -69.64 12.64
C SER A 555 15.67 -68.95 12.57
N GLN A 556 15.69 -67.62 12.51
CA GLN A 556 16.89 -66.80 12.33
C GLN A 556 17.18 -66.00 13.60
N CYS A 557 17.69 -64.78 13.47
CA CYS A 557 17.85 -63.85 14.57
C CYS A 557 16.90 -62.68 14.31
N ASP A 558 15.87 -62.57 15.14
CA ASP A 558 14.76 -61.62 15.02
C ASP A 558 14.82 -60.67 16.22
N GLY A 559 14.44 -59.39 16.06
CA GLY A 559 14.67 -58.39 17.11
C GLY A 559 13.67 -57.24 17.07
N GLY A 560 13.13 -56.87 18.24
CA GLY A 560 12.29 -55.70 18.40
C GLY A 560 13.14 -54.44 18.55
N SER A 561 12.78 -53.38 17.83
CA SER A 561 13.46 -52.07 17.87
C SER A 561 12.65 -51.02 18.62
N GLY A 562 11.34 -50.97 18.38
CA GLY A 562 10.45 -49.94 18.92
C GLY A 562 9.15 -50.53 19.47
N VAL A 563 8.60 -49.91 20.51
CA VAL A 563 7.34 -50.28 21.15
C VAL A 563 6.47 -49.05 21.35
N ALA A 564 5.17 -49.19 21.11
CA ALA A 564 4.16 -48.16 21.36
C ALA A 564 2.95 -48.75 22.08
N ILE A 565 2.15 -47.89 22.70
CA ILE A 565 0.88 -48.23 23.36
C ILE A 565 -0.18 -47.19 22.96
N ASP A 566 -1.37 -47.65 22.59
CA ASP A 566 -2.48 -46.76 22.21
C ASP A 566 -3.44 -46.49 23.39
N PRO A 567 -4.40 -45.53 23.27
CA PRO A 567 -5.34 -45.20 24.35
C PRO A 567 -6.29 -46.34 24.77
N SER A 568 -6.35 -47.45 24.04
CA SER A 568 -7.11 -48.66 24.42
C SER A 568 -6.28 -49.65 25.26
N GLY A 569 -4.96 -49.44 25.35
CA GLY A 569 -4.02 -50.38 25.97
C GLY A 569 -3.54 -51.49 25.04
N ARG A 570 -3.72 -51.33 23.72
CA ARG A 570 -3.10 -52.20 22.72
C ARG A 570 -1.63 -51.83 22.58
N LEU A 571 -0.79 -52.85 22.55
CA LEU A 571 0.66 -52.78 22.48
C LEU A 571 1.09 -53.10 21.05
N LEU A 572 2.02 -52.33 20.51
CA LEU A 572 2.58 -52.50 19.18
C LEU A 572 4.09 -52.64 19.31
N VAL A 573 4.69 -53.65 18.67
CA VAL A 573 6.14 -53.79 18.55
C VAL A 573 6.53 -53.84 17.09
N THR A 574 7.54 -53.06 16.71
CA THR A 574 8.19 -53.13 15.39
C THR A 574 9.65 -53.51 15.52
N GLY A 575 10.23 -54.05 14.46
CA GLY A 575 11.61 -54.50 14.43
C GLY A 575 11.99 -55.11 13.10
N TYR A 576 12.85 -56.13 13.14
CA TYR A 576 13.27 -56.94 11.99
C TYR A 576 13.06 -58.44 12.23
N VAL A 577 12.77 -59.19 11.16
CA VAL A 577 12.64 -60.65 11.14
C VAL A 577 13.40 -61.27 9.97
N GLY A 578 14.08 -62.39 10.19
CA GLY A 578 14.89 -63.08 9.15
C GLY A 578 14.17 -64.17 8.36
N ALA A 579 12.86 -64.33 8.57
CA ALA A 579 12.00 -65.26 7.82
C ALA A 579 10.52 -64.85 7.95
N SER A 580 9.60 -65.71 7.48
CA SER A 580 8.15 -65.52 7.66
C SER A 580 7.75 -65.67 9.13
N MET A 581 7.24 -64.59 9.73
CA MET A 581 6.60 -64.58 11.04
C MET A 581 5.08 -64.77 10.88
N ASP A 582 4.47 -65.59 11.75
CA ASP A 582 3.02 -65.90 11.80
C ASP A 582 2.34 -66.41 10.50
N GLY A 583 3.12 -66.61 9.42
CA GLY A 583 2.64 -66.99 8.09
C GLY A 583 2.64 -65.86 7.06
N GLU A 584 3.09 -64.66 7.44
CA GLU A 584 3.18 -63.50 6.56
C GLU A 584 4.26 -63.66 5.46
N PRO A 585 4.18 -62.92 4.34
CA PRO A 585 5.14 -63.03 3.25
C PRO A 585 6.55 -62.58 3.67
N TYR A 586 7.55 -63.42 3.38
CA TYR A 586 8.97 -63.09 3.54
C TYR A 586 9.59 -62.71 2.19
N ALA A 587 10.21 -61.53 2.09
CA ALA A 587 10.76 -61.01 0.83
C ALA A 587 12.27 -61.27 0.68
N GLY A 588 13.04 -61.15 1.76
CA GLY A 588 14.50 -61.32 1.73
C GLY A 588 15.19 -60.90 3.03
N GLY A 589 16.54 -61.02 3.02
CA GLY A 589 17.47 -60.75 4.13
C GLY A 589 16.87 -60.67 5.53
N ASN A 590 16.50 -59.46 5.92
CA ASN A 590 15.61 -59.16 7.04
C ASN A 590 14.41 -58.38 6.51
N ASP A 591 13.19 -58.69 6.94
CA ASP A 591 11.99 -57.87 6.69
C ASP A 591 11.63 -57.02 7.90
N ILE A 592 10.91 -55.92 7.67
CA ILE A 592 10.21 -55.14 8.70
C ILE A 592 9.01 -55.96 9.20
N PHE A 593 8.77 -55.94 10.51
CA PHE A 593 7.50 -56.41 11.07
C PHE A 593 6.84 -55.36 11.96
N VAL A 594 5.53 -55.47 12.11
CA VAL A 594 4.75 -54.94 13.23
C VAL A 594 3.89 -56.06 13.78
N THR A 595 3.92 -56.27 15.10
CA THR A 595 3.00 -57.20 15.77
C THR A 595 2.21 -56.46 16.85
N ALA A 596 0.92 -56.79 16.95
CA ALA A 596 -0.02 -56.18 17.88
C ALA A 596 -0.46 -57.17 18.96
N LEU A 597 -0.49 -56.70 20.21
CA LEU A 597 -0.94 -57.46 21.37
C LEU A 597 -1.93 -56.64 22.21
N ASP A 598 -2.80 -57.31 22.97
CA ASP A 598 -3.57 -56.64 24.03
C ASP A 598 -2.72 -56.38 25.29
N ALA A 599 -3.27 -55.64 26.26
CA ALA A 599 -2.62 -55.34 27.54
C ALA A 599 -2.24 -56.58 28.39
N THR A 600 -2.79 -57.76 28.07
CA THR A 600 -2.44 -59.04 28.72
C THR A 600 -1.27 -59.77 28.04
N GLY A 601 -0.80 -59.23 26.91
CA GLY A 601 0.16 -59.87 26.02
C GLY A 601 -0.46 -60.99 25.19
N THR A 602 -1.75 -60.92 24.85
CA THR A 602 -2.36 -61.82 23.88
C THR A 602 -2.18 -61.23 22.48
N HIS A 603 -1.61 -62.00 21.56
CA HIS A 603 -1.41 -61.63 20.16
C HIS A 603 -2.74 -61.36 19.45
N LEU A 604 -2.75 -60.34 18.58
CA LEU A 604 -3.92 -59.88 17.82
C LEU A 604 -3.70 -60.07 16.31
N TRP A 605 -2.56 -59.57 15.80
CA TRP A 605 -2.16 -59.68 14.39
C TRP A 605 -0.66 -59.39 14.24
N THR A 606 -0.08 -59.79 13.11
CA THR A 606 1.27 -59.42 12.64
C THR A 606 1.19 -58.99 11.18
N SER A 607 1.99 -58.00 10.79
CA SER A 607 2.11 -57.47 9.42
C SER A 607 3.61 -57.39 9.08
N GLN A 608 4.04 -58.03 7.98
CA GLN A 608 5.44 -58.12 7.55
C GLN A 608 5.61 -57.55 6.13
N TRP A 609 6.72 -56.83 5.89
CA TRP A 609 7.10 -56.36 4.56
C TRP A 609 8.59 -55.99 4.46
N GLY A 610 9.12 -56.00 3.24
CA GLY A 610 10.51 -55.63 2.97
C GLY A 610 10.86 -55.87 1.51
N THR A 611 12.15 -56.09 1.25
CA THR A 611 12.75 -56.18 -0.09
C THR A 611 13.56 -57.47 -0.22
N ALA A 612 14.49 -57.54 -1.17
CA ALA A 612 15.45 -58.65 -1.22
C ALA A 612 16.71 -58.40 -0.34
N GLY A 613 16.86 -57.20 0.23
CA GLY A 613 17.98 -56.77 1.07
C GLY A 613 17.68 -56.96 2.56
N ASN A 614 18.30 -56.12 3.41
CA ASN A 614 17.91 -55.99 4.81
C ASN A 614 17.01 -54.76 4.99
N ASP A 615 15.88 -54.98 5.63
CA ASP A 615 14.88 -53.98 5.97
C ASP A 615 14.62 -54.07 7.48
N SER A 616 14.33 -52.94 8.13
CA SER A 616 14.15 -52.92 9.59
C SER A 616 13.27 -51.76 10.03
N GLY A 617 12.21 -52.07 10.77
CA GLY A 617 11.49 -51.06 11.55
C GLY A 617 12.37 -50.66 12.73
N ASN A 618 12.69 -49.37 12.84
CA ASN A 618 13.52 -48.83 13.92
C ASN A 618 12.65 -48.26 15.06
N ALA A 619 11.54 -47.61 14.72
CA ALA A 619 10.59 -47.09 15.70
C ALA A 619 9.14 -47.12 15.18
N VAL A 620 8.20 -47.17 16.13
CA VAL A 620 6.75 -47.14 15.89
C VAL A 620 6.10 -46.15 16.84
N ALA A 621 5.09 -45.44 16.35
CA ALA A 621 4.17 -44.63 17.14
C ALA A 621 2.72 -44.88 16.67
N VAL A 622 1.74 -44.52 17.50
CA VAL A 622 0.32 -44.75 17.23
C VAL A 622 -0.49 -43.53 17.67
N ASP A 623 -1.45 -43.11 16.85
CA ASP A 623 -2.24 -41.90 17.09
C ASP A 623 -3.52 -42.18 17.92
N PRO A 624 -4.26 -41.14 18.36
CA PRO A 624 -5.49 -41.32 19.13
C PRO A 624 -6.66 -41.99 18.39
N SER A 625 -6.59 -42.14 17.06
CA SER A 625 -7.56 -42.91 16.27
C SER A 625 -7.20 -44.40 16.21
N GLY A 626 -5.93 -44.74 16.43
CA GLY A 626 -5.39 -46.09 16.43
C GLY A 626 -4.58 -46.45 15.18
N ASP A 627 -4.39 -45.49 14.27
CA ASP A 627 -3.49 -45.59 13.10
C ASP A 627 -2.03 -45.55 13.55
N ILE A 628 -1.18 -46.26 12.80
CA ILE A 628 0.17 -46.65 13.22
C ILE A 628 1.18 -46.09 12.23
N THR A 629 2.20 -45.39 12.73
CA THR A 629 3.32 -44.89 11.92
C THR A 629 4.61 -45.61 12.31
N VAL A 630 5.26 -46.24 11.34
CA VAL A 630 6.55 -46.93 11.48
C VAL A 630 7.59 -46.18 10.68
N THR A 631 8.79 -45.99 11.24
CA THR A 631 9.97 -45.53 10.50
C THR A 631 11.13 -46.51 10.66
N GLY A 632 12.03 -46.52 9.68
CA GLY A 632 13.12 -47.48 9.66
C GLY A 632 14.18 -47.23 8.59
N THR A 633 14.80 -48.33 8.16
CA THR A 633 15.83 -48.37 7.12
C THR A 633 15.56 -49.50 6.13
N THR A 634 15.87 -49.28 4.85
CA THR A 634 15.72 -50.25 3.76
C THR A 634 16.96 -50.30 2.86
N ASP A 635 17.49 -51.51 2.60
CA ASP A 635 18.54 -51.79 1.61
C ASP A 635 17.97 -51.91 0.15
N GLY A 636 16.75 -51.44 -0.11
CA GLY A 636 16.08 -51.65 -1.39
C GLY A 636 14.92 -50.67 -1.66
N ALA A 637 14.13 -50.95 -2.70
CA ALA A 637 12.96 -50.14 -3.04
C ALA A 637 11.70 -50.78 -2.46
N LEU A 638 11.05 -50.11 -1.51
CA LEU A 638 9.77 -50.52 -0.95
C LEU A 638 8.63 -50.32 -1.99
N GLU A 639 7.44 -50.85 -1.70
CA GLU A 639 6.33 -50.88 -2.65
C GLU A 639 5.94 -49.47 -3.16
N GLY A 640 6.06 -49.27 -4.47
CA GLY A 640 5.81 -47.98 -5.14
C GLY A 640 6.91 -46.93 -5.00
N GLN A 641 8.00 -47.22 -4.29
CA GLN A 641 9.08 -46.27 -3.96
C GLN A 641 10.28 -46.37 -4.92
N SER A 642 11.29 -45.55 -4.68
CA SER A 642 12.58 -45.58 -5.37
C SER A 642 13.72 -45.69 -4.35
N HIS A 643 14.69 -46.57 -4.62
CA HIS A 643 15.87 -46.75 -3.78
C HIS A 643 17.01 -45.83 -4.21
N ALA A 644 17.72 -45.26 -3.25
CA ALA A 644 18.92 -44.47 -3.46
C ALA A 644 20.10 -45.00 -2.60
N GLY A 645 21.33 -44.69 -3.03
CA GLY A 645 22.55 -45.06 -2.31
C GLY A 645 22.73 -46.56 -2.03
N GLN A 646 22.76 -46.89 -0.74
CA GLN A 646 22.89 -48.22 -0.14
C GLN A 646 21.78 -48.51 0.89
N GLN A 647 21.30 -47.47 1.58
CA GLN A 647 20.25 -47.54 2.60
C GLN A 647 19.44 -46.25 2.55
N ASP A 648 18.11 -46.36 2.54
CA ASP A 648 17.21 -45.21 2.66
C ASP A 648 16.45 -45.23 4.00
N ALA A 649 16.06 -44.04 4.46
CA ALA A 649 15.02 -43.92 5.46
C ALA A 649 13.65 -44.19 4.83
N PHE A 650 12.72 -44.75 5.61
CA PHE A 650 11.32 -44.85 5.19
C PHE A 650 10.36 -44.45 6.31
N VAL A 651 9.12 -44.14 5.92
CA VAL A 651 7.96 -44.09 6.81
C VAL A 651 6.78 -44.82 6.17
N THR A 652 6.12 -45.67 6.93
CA THR A 652 4.93 -46.43 6.54
C THR A 652 3.81 -46.11 7.53
N ARG A 653 2.62 -45.73 7.03
CA ARG A 653 1.41 -45.63 7.85
C ARG A 653 0.54 -46.84 7.60
N LEU A 654 0.04 -47.45 8.68
CA LEU A 654 -0.88 -48.58 8.69
C LEU A 654 -2.15 -48.18 9.45
N ASP A 655 -3.26 -48.83 9.15
CA ASP A 655 -4.50 -48.64 9.90
C ASP A 655 -4.47 -49.40 11.25
N ALA A 656 -5.54 -49.25 12.03
CA ALA A 656 -5.71 -49.97 13.29
C ALA A 656 -5.84 -51.51 13.15
N LEU A 657 -5.91 -52.08 11.95
CA LEU A 657 -5.93 -53.54 11.70
C LEU A 657 -4.57 -54.08 11.23
N GLY A 658 -3.61 -53.22 10.92
CA GLY A 658 -2.29 -53.59 10.40
C GLY A 658 -2.22 -53.62 8.86
N ASP A 659 -3.25 -53.15 8.17
CA ASP A 659 -3.25 -52.97 6.72
C ASP A 659 -2.44 -51.71 6.36
N ARG A 660 -1.48 -51.83 5.44
CA ARG A 660 -0.61 -50.71 5.02
C ARG A 660 -1.40 -49.71 4.18
N LEU A 661 -1.50 -48.47 4.65
CA LEU A 661 -2.20 -47.39 3.95
C LEU A 661 -1.31 -46.73 2.89
N TRP A 662 -0.06 -46.41 3.25
CA TRP A 662 0.94 -45.86 2.34
C TRP A 662 2.35 -46.06 2.89
N THR A 663 3.36 -45.88 2.02
CA THR A 663 4.78 -45.80 2.38
C THR A 663 5.42 -44.64 1.61
N LEU A 664 6.40 -43.98 2.23
CA LEU A 664 7.27 -42.97 1.62
C LEU A 664 8.73 -43.32 1.95
N GLN A 665 9.63 -43.13 0.99
CA GLN A 665 11.05 -43.44 1.10
C GLN A 665 11.90 -42.20 0.81
N LEU A 666 12.95 -41.99 1.60
CA LEU A 666 13.78 -40.79 1.62
C LEU A 666 15.25 -41.16 1.81
N GLY A 667 16.11 -40.77 0.87
CA GLY A 667 17.55 -40.95 1.01
C GLY A 667 18.37 -40.22 -0.05
N SER A 668 19.68 -40.35 0.14
CA SER A 668 20.76 -39.66 -0.58
C SER A 668 21.45 -40.64 -1.55
N VAL A 669 22.68 -40.36 -1.96
CA VAL A 669 23.51 -41.33 -2.72
C VAL A 669 24.33 -42.26 -1.81
N TRP A 670 24.09 -42.29 -0.49
CA TRP A 670 24.83 -43.11 0.49
C TRP A 670 23.95 -43.92 1.45
N SER A 671 23.87 -43.59 2.74
CA SER A 671 23.17 -44.38 3.76
C SER A 671 22.40 -43.50 4.73
N ASP A 672 21.08 -43.52 4.59
CA ASP A 672 20.15 -42.68 5.31
C ASP A 672 19.24 -43.56 6.18
N ARG A 673 18.94 -43.11 7.40
CA ARG A 673 18.26 -43.95 8.40
C ARG A 673 17.24 -43.16 9.21
N GLY A 674 15.95 -43.47 9.06
CA GLY A 674 14.92 -43.06 10.01
C GLY A 674 15.14 -43.85 11.31
N ARG A 675 15.40 -43.15 12.42
CA ARG A 675 15.78 -43.78 13.70
C ARG A 675 14.63 -43.80 14.70
N ALA A 676 13.91 -42.69 14.80
CA ALA A 676 12.80 -42.53 15.73
C ALA A 676 11.64 -41.79 15.06
N VAL A 677 10.42 -42.09 15.51
CA VAL A 677 9.21 -41.35 15.14
C VAL A 677 8.46 -40.97 16.40
N ALA A 678 7.96 -39.74 16.45
CA ALA A 678 7.02 -39.26 17.44
C ALA A 678 5.84 -38.59 16.73
N LEU A 679 4.68 -38.56 17.37
CA LEU A 679 3.46 -37.91 16.86
C LEU A 679 3.04 -36.77 17.79
N ASP A 680 2.37 -35.77 17.24
CA ASP A 680 1.64 -34.78 18.06
C ASP A 680 0.21 -35.24 18.40
N THR A 681 -0.57 -34.37 19.05
CA THR A 681 -1.97 -34.66 19.40
C THR A 681 -2.95 -34.61 18.23
N ALA A 682 -2.54 -34.12 17.06
CA ALA A 682 -3.34 -34.14 15.83
C ALA A 682 -3.10 -35.42 15.00
N GLY A 683 -1.96 -36.09 15.21
CA GLY A 683 -1.54 -37.28 14.47
C GLY A 683 -0.58 -36.98 13.31
N HIS A 684 0.02 -35.78 13.30
CA HIS A 684 1.16 -35.48 12.43
C HIS A 684 2.40 -36.23 12.94
N ALA A 685 3.27 -36.69 12.03
CA ALA A 685 4.44 -37.49 12.36
C ALA A 685 5.76 -36.72 12.18
N TYR A 686 6.68 -36.93 13.11
CA TYR A 686 8.02 -36.35 13.12
C TYR A 686 9.04 -37.49 13.12
N ILE A 687 9.66 -37.73 11.96
CA ILE A 687 10.65 -38.77 11.73
C ILE A 687 12.03 -38.16 11.85
N ALA A 688 12.81 -38.61 12.83
CA ALA A 688 14.15 -38.12 13.10
C ALA A 688 15.19 -39.19 12.74
N GLY A 689 16.28 -38.76 12.08
CA GLY A 689 17.23 -39.70 11.51
C GLY A 689 18.57 -39.08 11.13
N THR A 690 19.48 -39.91 10.63
CA THR A 690 20.81 -39.50 10.15
C THR A 690 20.91 -39.75 8.65
N ALA A 691 21.45 -38.78 7.92
CA ALA A 691 21.66 -38.81 6.49
C ALA A 691 23.15 -38.76 6.14
N GLU A 692 23.61 -39.59 5.20
CA GLU A 692 25.01 -39.59 4.75
C GLU A 692 25.17 -38.72 3.50
N GLY A 693 25.31 -37.41 3.69
CA GLY A 693 25.30 -36.43 2.60
C GLY A 693 23.91 -35.89 2.28
N ALA A 694 23.74 -35.22 1.15
CA ALA A 694 22.55 -34.40 0.87
C ALA A 694 21.31 -35.22 0.49
N LEU A 695 20.23 -35.03 1.24
CA LEU A 695 18.88 -35.48 0.92
C LEU A 695 18.26 -34.62 -0.21
N PRO A 696 17.17 -35.09 -0.87
CA PRO A 696 16.51 -34.35 -1.94
C PRO A 696 16.07 -32.94 -1.50
N GLY A 697 16.55 -31.92 -2.21
CA GLY A 697 16.25 -30.51 -1.94
C GLY A 697 17.02 -29.90 -0.75
N GLN A 698 17.84 -30.67 -0.03
CA GLN A 698 18.52 -30.23 1.19
C GLN A 698 20.00 -29.89 0.95
N PRO A 699 20.58 -28.95 1.73
CA PRO A 699 22.02 -28.83 1.85
C PRO A 699 22.59 -29.93 2.77
N SER A 700 23.87 -30.24 2.59
CA SER A 700 24.64 -31.08 3.52
C SER A 700 25.87 -30.33 4.02
N THR A 701 26.19 -30.51 5.30
CA THR A 701 27.21 -29.76 6.04
C THR A 701 28.43 -30.59 6.43
N SER A 702 28.31 -31.92 6.42
CA SER A 702 29.35 -32.87 6.80
C SER A 702 29.22 -34.17 5.98
N PHE A 703 29.81 -35.28 6.45
CA PHE A 703 29.51 -36.60 5.86
C PHE A 703 28.27 -37.27 6.48
N GLN A 704 27.93 -36.96 7.74
CA GLN A 704 26.74 -37.46 8.44
C GLN A 704 26.03 -36.28 9.09
N ASP A 705 24.90 -35.89 8.52
CA ASP A 705 24.06 -34.82 9.07
C ASP A 705 22.80 -35.44 9.71
N GLY A 706 22.21 -34.72 10.66
CA GLY A 706 20.90 -35.05 11.19
C GLY A 706 19.79 -34.58 10.24
N PHE A 707 18.67 -35.28 10.22
CA PHE A 707 17.45 -34.80 9.61
C PHE A 707 16.24 -34.96 10.54
N LEU A 708 15.25 -34.09 10.32
CA LEU A 708 13.90 -34.21 10.85
C LEU A 708 12.94 -34.03 9.68
N TRP A 709 12.01 -34.97 9.52
CA TRP A 709 11.04 -35.04 8.43
C TRP A 709 9.64 -35.06 9.03
N PHE A 710 8.85 -34.06 8.67
CA PHE A 710 7.44 -33.91 9.03
C PHE A 710 6.54 -34.63 8.01
N ILE A 711 5.45 -35.22 8.49
CA ILE A 711 4.34 -35.73 7.68
C ILE A 711 3.02 -35.25 8.32
N PRO A 712 2.17 -34.49 7.61
CA PRO A 712 0.84 -34.13 8.08
C PRO A 712 -0.20 -35.27 7.96
#